data_AF-A0A978TEU1-F1
#
_entry.id   AF-A0A978TEU1-F1
#
_cell.length_a   1.000
_cell.length_b   1.000
_cell.length_c   1.000
_cell.angle_alpha   90.00
_cell.angle_beta   90.00
_cell.angle_gamma   90.00
#
_symmetry.space_group_name_H-M   'P 1'
#
loop_
_entity.id
_entity.type
_entity.pdbx_description
1 polymer ?
#
loop_
_entity_poly.entity_id
_entity_poly.type
_entity_poly.pdbx_seq_one_letter_code
_entity_poly.pdbx_strand_id
1 'polypeptide(L)'
;MRILKTQTLRGPNYWSIRHPNLILMRLDLEDLADRPSDQLPGFYEALTQTLPSLIEHFCSPGHRGGFLSRVRQGTYMGHIVEHVALELQTLAGMAVGFGRTRGTKEPGIYQVVFEYQNEQAGRYAARAAVRLCNSLIETGHYPQDELEQDLADLEEFRLDAALGPSTEAIVRAAESKDIPWMQLSTRAMIQLGYGRYQQRVQATLSSKTSILAVELASDKEGTKQILRDVGVPVPRGTVIYYLDELKQAIEDVGGFPIVVKPLDGNHGRGITIDINNYETAEEAYEAAKDVSSGVIIERYYRGRDHRVLVIDGRVIAVAERVPAHVIGDGHSTIEELIEITNQDPRRGEGHDNLLTRIEVDRTTWQLLDRKGYTLDTVLPAGEICYLRATANLSTGGIAIDRTDDIHPDNVWLAQRIAKTIGLDIAGIDVVTTDISKPLREVDGVIVEVNAAPGLRMHISPSQGIARNVAEPILAMLFPAATPARIPIIAITGTNGKTTTTRLTAHIFKQTGQVVGYTTTDGIYIGDNLVEPGDTTGPQSAQVILQDPTVEVAVLETARGGILRSGLAFKDCDIGVVLNVAADHLGLGDIETVEDLAHLKSVVVETTRPSGYAILNADDPLVAAMAQRVKGQIAYFSMDPHNELVLKHTQQGGLAAIYEHGYLSILKGDWLLRIEQAEKVPLTMGGLAPFQIANALAASLAAFAQGVDIAYIRQALHSFQA
;
A
#
# COMPACT_ATOMS: atom_id res chain seq x y z
N MET A 1 -25.81 -16.21 20.00
CA MET A 1 -24.64 -16.55 19.15
C MET A 1 -23.34 -16.12 19.81
N ARG A 2 -22.27 -16.93 19.66
CA ARG A 2 -20.96 -16.67 20.26
C ARG A 2 -19.81 -16.77 19.25
N ILE A 3 -18.95 -15.75 19.22
CA ILE A 3 -17.70 -15.80 18.46
C ILE A 3 -16.69 -16.65 19.22
N LEU A 4 -16.29 -17.78 18.62
CA LEU A 4 -15.29 -18.68 19.21
C LEU A 4 -13.86 -18.24 18.87
N LYS A 5 -13.65 -17.74 17.64
CA LYS A 5 -12.34 -17.33 17.15
C LYS A 5 -12.47 -16.34 16.00
N THR A 6 -11.57 -15.36 15.95
CA THR A 6 -11.42 -14.45 14.80
C THR A 6 -9.98 -14.44 14.31
N GLN A 7 -9.78 -14.77 13.04
CA GLN A 7 -8.49 -14.77 12.36
C GLN A 7 -8.49 -13.75 11.22
N THR A 8 -7.29 -13.27 10.89
CA THR A 8 -7.06 -12.37 9.76
C THR A 8 -6.12 -13.05 8.77
N LEU A 9 -6.60 -13.21 7.54
CA LEU A 9 -5.84 -13.74 6.42
C LEU A 9 -5.29 -12.56 5.61
N ARG A 10 -4.00 -12.61 5.29
CA ARG A 10 -3.25 -11.60 4.54
C ARG A 10 -2.59 -12.31 3.37
N GLY A 11 -3.08 -12.08 2.16
CA GLY A 11 -2.60 -12.74 0.96
C GLY A 11 -3.45 -13.93 0.52
N PRO A 12 -3.10 -14.56 -0.62
CA PRO A 12 -3.79 -15.73 -1.15
C PRO A 12 -3.96 -16.81 -0.09
N ASN A 13 -5.15 -17.39 -0.01
CA ASN A 13 -5.52 -18.29 1.07
C ASN A 13 -6.51 -19.38 0.59
N TYR A 14 -6.89 -20.28 1.50
CA TYR A 14 -7.80 -21.40 1.24
C TYR A 14 -9.16 -20.98 0.65
N TRP A 15 -9.66 -19.82 1.05
CA TRP A 15 -10.99 -19.33 0.68
C TRP A 15 -10.98 -18.61 -0.65
N SER A 16 -9.91 -17.86 -0.92
CA SER A 16 -9.72 -17.13 -2.16
C SER A 16 -8.25 -16.82 -2.42
N ILE A 17 -7.83 -17.04 -3.67
CA ILE A 17 -6.55 -16.53 -4.19
C ILE A 17 -6.68 -15.11 -4.78
N ARG A 18 -7.91 -14.63 -4.98
CA ARG A 18 -8.20 -13.30 -5.59
C ARG A 18 -8.48 -12.23 -4.55
N HIS A 19 -9.05 -12.62 -3.41
CA HIS A 19 -9.38 -11.75 -2.29
C HIS A 19 -8.41 -12.07 -1.14
N PRO A 20 -7.29 -11.35 -1.04
CA PRO A 20 -6.21 -11.68 -0.11
C PRO A 20 -6.51 -11.29 1.34
N ASN A 21 -7.40 -10.33 1.57
CA ASN A 21 -7.64 -9.73 2.88
C ASN A 21 -9.01 -10.18 3.40
N LEU A 22 -9.02 -11.25 4.19
CA LEU A 22 -10.25 -11.85 4.71
C LEU A 22 -10.23 -11.97 6.24
N ILE A 23 -11.36 -11.65 6.86
CA ILE A 23 -11.67 -12.05 8.23
C ILE A 23 -12.26 -13.45 8.18
N LEU A 24 -11.72 -14.35 8.99
CA LEU A 24 -12.25 -15.70 9.21
C LEU A 24 -12.77 -15.78 10.64
N MET A 25 -14.08 -15.84 10.79
CA MET A 25 -14.76 -15.90 12.08
C MET A 25 -15.39 -17.29 12.27
N ARG A 26 -14.98 -17.99 13.33
CA ARG A 26 -15.63 -19.21 13.78
C ARG A 26 -16.76 -18.84 14.73
N LEU A 27 -18.00 -19.06 14.31
CA LEU A 27 -19.21 -18.61 14.97
C LEU A 27 -20.04 -19.81 15.43
N ASP A 28 -20.36 -19.87 16.71
CA ASP A 28 -21.33 -20.78 17.28
C ASP A 28 -22.72 -20.13 17.25
N LEU A 29 -23.66 -20.77 16.56
CA LEU A 29 -25.03 -20.29 16.46
C LEU A 29 -25.85 -20.59 17.72
N GLU A 30 -25.34 -21.42 18.63
CA GLU A 30 -26.02 -21.83 19.86
C GLU A 30 -27.42 -22.39 19.55
N ASP A 31 -28.47 -21.87 20.18
CA ASP A 31 -29.86 -22.29 19.98
C ASP A 31 -30.45 -21.93 18.59
N LEU A 32 -29.74 -21.12 17.81
CA LEU A 32 -30.13 -20.72 16.45
C LEU A 32 -29.63 -21.69 15.37
N ALA A 33 -28.85 -22.70 15.73
CA ALA A 33 -28.32 -23.69 14.78
C ALA A 33 -29.42 -24.38 13.95
N ASP A 34 -30.57 -24.64 14.56
CA ASP A 34 -31.72 -25.32 13.95
C ASP A 34 -32.87 -24.37 13.58
N ARG A 35 -32.67 -23.06 13.72
CA ARG A 35 -33.71 -22.03 13.53
C ARG A 35 -33.30 -21.08 12.38
N PRO A 36 -33.63 -21.41 11.13
CA PRO A 36 -33.38 -20.52 10.00
C PRO A 36 -34.20 -19.22 10.12
N SER A 37 -33.80 -18.21 9.37
CA SER A 37 -34.34 -16.84 9.48
C SER A 37 -35.85 -16.70 9.23
N ASP A 38 -36.46 -17.59 8.44
CA ASP A 38 -37.91 -17.63 8.20
C ASP A 38 -38.72 -18.10 9.43
N GLN A 39 -38.05 -18.74 10.39
CA GLN A 39 -38.64 -19.18 11.66
C GLN A 39 -38.40 -18.19 12.81
N LEU A 40 -37.84 -17.01 12.52
CA LEU A 40 -37.58 -15.95 13.48
C LEU A 40 -38.61 -14.83 13.27
N PRO A 41 -39.68 -14.75 14.08
CA PRO A 41 -40.76 -13.78 13.87
C PRO A 41 -40.25 -12.34 13.89
N GLY A 42 -40.59 -11.55 12.85
CA GLY A 42 -40.25 -10.14 12.77
C GLY A 42 -38.78 -9.84 12.43
N PHE A 43 -37.91 -10.86 12.35
CA PHE A 43 -36.48 -10.66 12.10
C PHE A 43 -36.22 -10.04 10.71
N TYR A 44 -36.94 -10.49 9.68
CA TYR A 44 -36.79 -9.96 8.33
C TYR A 44 -37.12 -8.46 8.30
N GLU A 45 -38.27 -8.08 8.86
CA GLU A 45 -38.73 -6.70 8.92
C GLU A 45 -37.72 -5.83 9.67
N ALA A 46 -37.30 -6.28 10.86
CA ALA A 46 -36.33 -5.58 11.69
C ALA A 46 -34.99 -5.38 10.97
N LEU A 47 -34.44 -6.41 10.32
CA LEU A 47 -33.19 -6.31 9.56
C LEU A 47 -33.30 -5.32 8.40
N THR A 48 -34.38 -5.38 7.62
CA THR A 48 -34.59 -4.47 6.49
C THR A 48 -34.88 -3.03 6.89
N GLN A 49 -35.41 -2.82 8.10
CA GLN A 49 -35.61 -1.49 8.65
C GLN A 49 -34.29 -0.90 9.17
N THR A 50 -33.46 -1.70 9.83
CA THR A 50 -32.15 -1.26 10.36
C THR A 50 -31.12 -1.06 9.24
N LEU A 51 -31.06 -1.95 8.25
CA LEU A 51 -30.09 -1.91 7.14
C LEU A 51 -30.81 -2.02 5.77
N PRO A 52 -31.50 -0.96 5.32
CA PRO A 52 -32.32 -1.01 4.10
C PRO A 52 -31.50 -1.24 2.82
N SER A 53 -30.24 -0.80 2.79
CA SER A 53 -29.31 -0.95 1.65
C SER A 53 -28.83 -2.38 1.40
N LEU A 54 -29.11 -3.34 2.31
CA LEU A 54 -28.95 -4.77 2.06
C LEU A 54 -29.72 -5.27 0.82
N ILE A 55 -30.68 -4.50 0.31
CA ILE A 55 -31.31 -4.77 -0.99
C ILE A 55 -30.31 -4.77 -2.14
N GLU A 56 -29.17 -4.09 -2.03
CA GLU A 56 -28.12 -4.09 -3.05
C GLU A 56 -27.26 -5.36 -3.01
N HIS A 57 -27.38 -6.19 -1.97
CA HIS A 57 -26.56 -7.40 -1.83
C HIS A 57 -27.03 -8.52 -2.76
N PHE A 58 -26.08 -9.02 -3.55
CA PHE A 58 -26.23 -10.19 -4.41
C PHE A 58 -25.87 -11.45 -3.62
N CYS A 59 -26.49 -12.58 -3.97
CA CYS A 59 -26.18 -13.90 -3.43
C CYS A 59 -26.30 -14.93 -4.57
N SER A 60 -26.48 -16.22 -4.27
CA SER A 60 -26.67 -17.28 -5.28
C SER A 60 -27.74 -16.97 -6.34
N PRO A 61 -28.84 -16.22 -6.08
CA PRO A 61 -29.79 -15.86 -7.14
C PRO A 61 -29.28 -14.85 -8.17
N GLY A 62 -28.11 -14.22 -7.94
CA GLY A 62 -27.41 -13.39 -8.94
C GLY A 62 -28.10 -12.08 -9.35
N HIS A 63 -29.07 -11.59 -8.58
CA HIS A 63 -29.77 -10.33 -8.84
C HIS A 63 -29.90 -9.47 -7.58
N ARG A 64 -30.16 -8.16 -7.78
CA ARG A 64 -30.44 -7.19 -6.70
C ARG A 64 -31.55 -7.70 -5.79
N GLY A 65 -31.33 -7.68 -4.48
CA GLY A 65 -32.25 -8.21 -3.47
C GLY A 65 -32.21 -9.72 -3.30
N GLY A 66 -31.32 -10.42 -4.02
CA GLY A 66 -31.16 -11.86 -3.94
C GLY A 66 -30.79 -12.35 -2.54
N PHE A 67 -30.02 -11.57 -1.78
CA PHE A 67 -29.74 -11.86 -0.36
C PHE A 67 -31.01 -11.80 0.50
N LEU A 68 -31.75 -10.69 0.46
CA LEU A 68 -32.98 -10.53 1.25
C LEU A 68 -34.04 -11.58 0.88
N SER A 69 -34.11 -11.99 -0.39
CA SER A 69 -34.95 -13.12 -0.82
C SER A 69 -34.61 -14.41 -0.08
N ARG A 70 -33.31 -14.71 0.12
CA ARG A 70 -32.85 -15.87 0.90
C ARG A 70 -33.15 -15.75 2.39
N VAL A 71 -33.03 -14.54 2.95
CA VAL A 71 -33.43 -14.29 4.35
C VAL A 71 -34.91 -14.60 4.55
N ARG A 72 -35.78 -14.17 3.62
CA ARG A 72 -37.21 -14.46 3.69
C ARG A 72 -37.56 -15.93 3.45
N GLN A 73 -36.81 -16.63 2.59
CA GLN A 73 -37.00 -18.06 2.32
C GLN A 73 -36.43 -18.98 3.40
N GLY A 74 -35.58 -18.45 4.29
CA GLY A 74 -34.86 -19.22 5.30
C GLY A 74 -33.39 -19.42 4.94
N THR A 75 -32.51 -18.78 5.70
CA THR A 75 -31.07 -19.02 5.70
C THR A 75 -30.53 -18.99 7.13
N TYR A 76 -29.35 -19.56 7.34
CA TYR A 76 -28.72 -19.60 8.65
C TYR A 76 -28.02 -18.29 9.02
N MET A 77 -27.94 -18.02 10.33
CA MET A 77 -27.46 -16.75 10.85
C MET A 77 -25.99 -16.48 10.53
N GLY A 78 -25.15 -17.49 10.36
CA GLY A 78 -23.77 -17.30 9.91
C GLY A 78 -23.68 -16.58 8.55
N HIS A 79 -24.55 -16.92 7.61
CA HIS A 79 -24.62 -16.27 6.30
C HIS A 79 -25.21 -14.85 6.39
N ILE A 80 -26.08 -14.57 7.36
CA ILE A 80 -26.64 -13.23 7.57
C ILE A 80 -25.59 -12.32 8.19
N VAL A 81 -24.89 -12.80 9.22
CA VAL A 81 -23.77 -12.09 9.87
C VAL A 81 -22.67 -11.73 8.87
N GLU A 82 -22.38 -12.60 7.90
CA GLU A 82 -21.47 -12.31 6.79
C GLU A 82 -21.88 -11.03 6.03
N HIS A 83 -23.12 -10.99 5.54
CA HIS A 83 -23.63 -9.86 4.76
C HIS A 83 -23.79 -8.60 5.61
N VAL A 84 -24.17 -8.72 6.89
CA VAL A 84 -24.23 -7.57 7.81
C VAL A 84 -22.83 -7.00 8.05
N ALA A 85 -21.79 -7.83 8.22
CA ALA A 85 -20.42 -7.35 8.38
C ALA A 85 -19.88 -6.65 7.13
N LEU A 86 -20.26 -7.12 5.93
CA LEU A 86 -19.94 -6.44 4.67
C LEU A 86 -20.68 -5.10 4.54
N GLU A 87 -21.96 -5.08 4.93
CA GLU A 87 -22.82 -3.90 4.84
C GLU A 87 -22.34 -2.78 5.77
N LEU A 88 -22.03 -3.10 7.03
CA LEU A 88 -21.50 -2.12 7.99
C LEU A 88 -20.21 -1.46 7.47
N GLN A 89 -19.33 -2.25 6.86
CA GLN A 89 -18.12 -1.70 6.23
C GLN A 89 -18.44 -0.82 5.02
N THR A 90 -19.41 -1.23 4.18
CA THR A 90 -19.83 -0.48 2.98
C THR A 90 -20.45 0.85 3.35
N LEU A 91 -21.31 0.88 4.39
CA LEU A 91 -21.91 2.09 4.93
C LEU A 91 -20.86 3.06 5.51
N ALA A 92 -19.76 2.53 6.07
CA ALA A 92 -18.61 3.32 6.50
C ALA A 92 -17.64 3.72 5.36
N GLY A 93 -18.02 3.49 4.09
CA GLY A 93 -17.26 3.91 2.91
C GLY A 93 -16.12 2.96 2.50
N MET A 94 -16.07 1.74 3.03
CA MET A 94 -15.09 0.73 2.62
C MET A 94 -15.65 -0.17 1.50
N ALA A 95 -14.94 -0.23 0.38
CA ALA A 95 -15.36 -1.04 -0.77
C ALA A 95 -15.00 -2.53 -0.54
N VAL A 96 -15.93 -3.28 0.05
CA VAL A 96 -15.82 -4.73 0.28
C VAL A 96 -17.01 -5.47 -0.31
N GLY A 97 -16.82 -6.69 -0.79
CA GLY A 97 -17.94 -7.43 -1.39
C GLY A 97 -17.80 -8.95 -1.42
N PHE A 98 -16.63 -9.50 -1.14
CA PHE A 98 -16.46 -10.94 -1.08
C PHE A 98 -16.84 -11.50 0.30
N GLY A 99 -17.71 -12.51 0.30
CA GLY A 99 -18.10 -13.27 1.48
C GLY A 99 -18.31 -14.74 1.17
N ARG A 100 -18.11 -15.61 2.17
CA ARG A 100 -18.41 -17.03 2.11
C ARG A 100 -18.61 -17.63 3.51
N THR A 101 -19.72 -18.33 3.69
CA THR A 101 -20.02 -19.07 4.91
C THR A 101 -20.05 -20.58 4.65
N ARG A 102 -19.43 -21.38 5.53
CA ARG A 102 -19.51 -22.85 5.51
C ARG A 102 -19.71 -23.41 6.91
N GLY A 103 -20.55 -24.44 7.03
CA GLY A 103 -20.65 -25.22 8.27
C GLY A 103 -19.37 -26.00 8.55
N THR A 104 -19.06 -26.20 9.83
CA THR A 104 -17.98 -27.09 10.28
C THR A 104 -18.52 -28.50 10.56
N LYS A 105 -17.65 -29.43 10.98
CA LYS A 105 -18.10 -30.75 11.46
C LYS A 105 -18.87 -30.69 12.77
N GLU A 106 -18.60 -29.68 13.59
CA GLU A 106 -19.30 -29.48 14.85
C GLU A 106 -20.67 -28.83 14.55
N PRO A 107 -21.79 -29.52 14.85
CA PRO A 107 -23.12 -28.99 14.57
C PRO A 107 -23.33 -27.61 15.22
N GLY A 108 -23.96 -26.69 14.48
CA GLY A 108 -24.19 -25.32 14.94
C GLY A 108 -23.00 -24.36 14.80
N ILE A 109 -21.80 -24.86 14.44
CA ILE A 109 -20.62 -24.02 14.29
C ILE A 109 -20.28 -23.80 12.82
N TYR A 110 -20.05 -22.53 12.45
CA TYR A 110 -19.81 -22.07 11.09
C TYR A 110 -18.50 -21.29 10.98
N GLN A 111 -17.86 -21.39 9.81
CA GLN A 111 -16.81 -20.48 9.35
C GLN A 111 -17.46 -19.39 8.49
N VAL A 112 -17.48 -18.17 9.02
CA VAL A 112 -17.98 -16.97 8.37
C VAL A 112 -16.79 -16.19 7.84
N VAL A 113 -16.70 -16.00 6.53
CA VAL A 113 -15.58 -15.34 5.86
C VAL A 113 -16.06 -14.13 5.12
N PHE A 114 -15.40 -12.99 5.31
CA PHE A 114 -15.71 -11.77 4.58
C PHE A 114 -14.48 -10.90 4.38
N GLU A 115 -14.51 -10.11 3.32
CA GLU A 115 -13.44 -9.19 2.93
C GLU A 115 -13.35 -7.99 3.87
N TYR A 116 -12.12 -7.51 4.04
CA TYR A 116 -11.84 -6.28 4.78
C TYR A 116 -10.87 -5.39 4.01
N GLN A 117 -11.00 -4.08 4.19
CA GLN A 117 -10.03 -3.10 3.70
C GLN A 117 -8.99 -2.78 4.79
N ASN A 118 -9.45 -2.55 6.02
CA ASN A 118 -8.61 -2.41 7.20
C ASN A 118 -8.86 -3.56 8.20
N GLU A 119 -7.79 -4.10 8.79
CA GLU A 119 -7.90 -5.27 9.67
C GLU A 119 -8.68 -4.97 10.97
N GLN A 120 -8.46 -3.80 11.57
CA GLN A 120 -9.17 -3.40 12.79
C GLN A 120 -10.66 -3.19 12.50
N ALA A 121 -10.98 -2.51 11.40
CA ALA A 121 -12.34 -2.34 10.91
C ALA A 121 -13.03 -3.69 10.66
N GLY A 122 -12.38 -4.62 9.94
CA GLY A 122 -12.95 -5.95 9.68
C GLY A 122 -13.21 -6.75 10.96
N ARG A 123 -12.29 -6.70 11.93
CA ARG A 123 -12.47 -7.33 13.25
C ARG A 123 -13.58 -6.68 14.06
N TYR A 124 -13.74 -5.36 13.96
CA TYR A 124 -14.83 -4.62 14.59
C TYR A 124 -16.17 -5.00 13.96
N ALA A 125 -16.27 -4.95 12.63
CA ALA A 125 -17.45 -5.33 11.86
C ALA A 125 -17.91 -6.76 12.17
N ALA A 126 -16.98 -7.70 12.39
CA ALA A 126 -17.31 -9.05 12.86
C ALA A 126 -18.12 -9.06 14.16
N ARG A 127 -17.68 -8.27 15.16
CA ARG A 127 -18.32 -8.18 16.48
C ARG A 127 -19.62 -7.41 16.40
N ALA A 128 -19.63 -6.28 15.70
CA ALA A 128 -20.80 -5.44 15.50
C ALA A 128 -21.92 -6.20 14.78
N ALA A 129 -21.60 -6.96 13.72
CA ALA A 129 -22.58 -7.77 13.01
C ALA A 129 -23.24 -8.84 13.88
N VAL A 130 -22.45 -9.56 14.72
CA VAL A 130 -23.01 -10.55 15.65
C VAL A 130 -23.87 -9.88 16.72
N ARG A 131 -23.43 -8.75 17.27
CA ARG A 131 -24.19 -7.97 18.27
C ARG A 131 -25.51 -7.47 17.68
N LEU A 132 -25.47 -6.87 16.50
CA LEU A 132 -26.64 -6.37 15.77
C LEU A 132 -27.62 -7.52 15.51
N CYS A 133 -27.18 -8.64 14.94
CA CYS A 133 -28.05 -9.77 14.68
C CYS A 133 -28.66 -10.36 15.96
N ASN A 134 -27.90 -10.51 17.06
CA ASN A 134 -28.45 -10.98 18.33
C ASN A 134 -29.52 -10.01 18.87
N SER A 135 -29.26 -8.70 18.82
CA SER A 135 -30.21 -7.68 19.26
C SER A 135 -31.52 -7.75 18.48
N LEU A 136 -31.46 -7.84 17.14
CA LEU A 136 -32.67 -7.99 16.32
C LEU A 136 -33.48 -9.25 16.65
N ILE A 137 -32.83 -10.34 17.06
CA ILE A 137 -33.50 -11.59 17.43
C ILE A 137 -34.16 -11.48 18.82
N GLU A 138 -33.49 -10.83 19.76
CA GLU A 138 -33.93 -10.74 21.15
C GLU A 138 -34.99 -9.66 21.37
N THR A 139 -34.86 -8.51 20.71
CA THR A 139 -35.68 -7.31 20.95
C THR A 139 -36.51 -6.88 19.74
N GLY A 140 -36.20 -7.40 18.54
CA GLY A 140 -36.80 -6.94 17.29
C GLY A 140 -36.29 -5.57 16.82
N HIS A 141 -35.27 -5.00 17.45
CA HIS A 141 -34.75 -3.66 17.14
C HIS A 141 -33.29 -3.48 17.56
N TYR A 142 -32.48 -2.87 16.70
CA TYR A 142 -31.13 -2.40 17.05
C TYR A 142 -31.17 -0.89 17.30
N PRO A 143 -30.71 -0.39 18.47
CA PRO A 143 -30.76 1.04 18.79
C PRO A 143 -30.04 1.89 17.74
N GLN A 144 -30.71 2.97 17.30
CA GLN A 144 -30.17 3.86 16.26
C GLN A 144 -28.84 4.49 16.68
N ASP A 145 -28.74 5.00 17.91
CA ASP A 145 -27.51 5.59 18.45
C ASP A 145 -26.33 4.60 18.46
N GLU A 146 -26.61 3.30 18.67
CA GLU A 146 -25.58 2.25 18.64
C GLU A 146 -25.12 1.94 17.22
N LEU A 147 -26.03 1.93 16.24
CA LEU A 147 -25.68 1.82 14.82
C LEU A 147 -24.84 3.02 14.37
N GLU A 148 -25.22 4.23 14.78
CA GLU A 148 -24.47 5.45 14.44
C GLU A 148 -23.06 5.43 15.04
N GLN A 149 -22.91 4.96 16.29
CA GLN A 149 -21.59 4.76 16.89
C GLN A 149 -20.77 3.69 16.16
N ASP A 150 -21.39 2.57 15.76
CA ASP A 150 -20.70 1.51 15.01
C ASP A 150 -20.16 2.01 13.68
N LEU A 151 -20.95 2.82 12.98
CA LEU A 151 -20.54 3.43 11.71
C LEU A 151 -19.45 4.49 11.92
N ALA A 152 -19.55 5.30 12.98
CA ALA A 152 -18.53 6.29 13.33
C ALA A 152 -17.18 5.63 13.69
N ASP A 153 -17.18 4.57 14.50
CA ASP A 153 -15.96 3.81 14.84
C ASP A 153 -15.33 3.17 13.60
N LEU A 154 -16.15 2.60 12.70
CA LEU A 154 -15.68 2.02 11.44
C LEU A 154 -15.10 3.08 10.49
N GLU A 155 -15.70 4.27 10.45
CA GLU A 155 -15.18 5.40 9.71
C GLU A 155 -13.86 5.90 10.29
N GLU A 156 -13.72 5.98 11.62
CA GLU A 156 -12.46 6.33 12.28
C GLU A 156 -11.36 5.33 11.93
N PHE A 157 -11.62 4.02 12.00
CA PHE A 157 -10.65 3.00 11.57
C PHE A 157 -10.26 3.12 10.08
N ARG A 158 -11.21 3.52 9.22
CA ARG A 158 -10.94 3.76 7.79
C ARG A 158 -10.01 4.96 7.61
N LEU A 159 -10.25 6.06 8.33
CA LEU A 159 -9.47 7.29 8.27
C LEU A 159 -8.06 7.10 8.82
N ASP A 160 -7.92 6.45 9.97
CA ASP A 160 -6.62 6.16 10.60
C ASP A 160 -5.73 5.26 9.73
N ALA A 161 -6.36 4.37 8.95
CA ALA A 161 -5.68 3.47 8.04
C ALA A 161 -5.42 4.07 6.66
N ALA A 162 -6.03 5.21 6.34
CA ALA A 162 -5.94 5.80 5.03
C ALA A 162 -4.50 6.21 4.73
N LEU A 163 -4.02 5.85 3.54
CA LEU A 163 -2.76 6.38 3.06
C LEU A 163 -2.96 7.87 2.74
N GLY A 164 -2.01 8.71 3.16
CA GLY A 164 -2.02 10.11 2.76
C GLY A 164 -2.01 10.24 1.22
N PRO A 165 -2.61 11.30 0.63
CA PRO A 165 -2.87 11.38 -0.82
C PRO A 165 -1.64 11.15 -1.71
N SER A 166 -0.47 11.64 -1.28
CA SER A 166 0.79 11.42 -1.99
C SER A 166 1.22 9.95 -1.97
N THR A 167 1.14 9.30 -0.80
CA THR A 167 1.50 7.89 -0.61
C THR A 167 0.55 7.00 -1.40
N GLU A 168 -0.76 7.28 -1.32
CA GLU A 168 -1.79 6.54 -2.05
C GLU A 168 -1.54 6.59 -3.57
N ALA A 169 -1.19 7.76 -4.11
CA ALA A 169 -0.89 7.91 -5.52
C ALA A 169 0.33 7.07 -5.96
N ILE A 170 1.38 7.01 -5.14
CA ILE A 170 2.57 6.17 -5.40
C ILE A 170 2.18 4.69 -5.35
N VAL A 171 1.38 4.27 -4.36
CA VAL A 171 0.92 2.88 -4.23
C VAL A 171 0.05 2.45 -5.40
N ARG A 172 -0.94 3.27 -5.80
CA ARG A 172 -1.78 2.98 -6.98
C ARG A 172 -0.97 2.86 -8.26
N ALA A 173 0.02 3.73 -8.43
CA ALA A 173 0.94 3.64 -9.57
C ALA A 173 1.76 2.34 -9.52
N ALA A 174 2.20 1.89 -8.33
CA ALA A 174 2.94 0.65 -8.15
C ALA A 174 2.07 -0.57 -8.49
N GLU A 175 0.82 -0.59 -8.04
CA GLU A 175 -0.16 -1.63 -8.35
C GLU A 175 -0.43 -1.73 -9.86
N SER A 176 -0.55 -0.58 -10.55
CA SER A 176 -0.75 -0.55 -12.00
C SER A 176 0.42 -1.17 -12.79
N LYS A 177 1.60 -1.22 -12.19
CA LYS A 177 2.83 -1.82 -12.73
C LYS A 177 3.12 -3.23 -12.18
N ASP A 178 2.19 -3.81 -11.43
CA ASP A 178 2.37 -5.09 -10.72
C ASP A 178 3.60 -5.13 -9.78
N ILE A 179 3.99 -3.97 -9.25
CA ILE A 179 5.01 -3.86 -8.20
C ILE A 179 4.35 -4.22 -6.86
N PRO A 180 4.85 -5.23 -6.12
CA PRO A 180 4.26 -5.58 -4.85
C PRO A 180 4.59 -4.49 -3.83
N TRP A 181 3.71 -4.30 -2.85
CA TRP A 181 3.96 -3.37 -1.78
C TRP A 181 3.48 -3.92 -0.44
N MET A 182 4.02 -3.37 0.63
CA MET A 182 3.53 -3.61 1.99
C MET A 182 3.79 -2.39 2.87
N GLN A 183 2.91 -2.20 3.84
CA GLN A 183 3.11 -1.21 4.90
C GLN A 183 4.00 -1.81 5.98
N LEU A 184 5.03 -1.07 6.38
CA LEU A 184 5.88 -1.42 7.50
C LEU A 184 5.25 -0.91 8.79
N SER A 185 5.46 -1.62 9.90
CA SER A 185 4.86 -1.31 11.21
C SER A 185 5.34 0.00 11.84
N THR A 186 6.34 0.66 11.25
CA THR A 186 6.96 1.87 11.80
C THR A 186 6.87 3.05 10.83
N ARG A 187 6.55 4.23 11.38
CA ARG A 187 6.63 5.54 10.71
C ARG A 187 5.81 5.67 9.40
N ALA A 188 4.71 4.94 9.28
CA ALA A 188 3.86 4.94 8.07
C ALA A 188 4.66 4.72 6.76
N MET A 189 5.74 3.93 6.85
CA MET A 189 6.62 3.67 5.73
C MET A 189 6.03 2.58 4.84
N ILE A 190 6.16 2.76 3.53
CA ILE A 190 5.77 1.78 2.53
C ILE A 190 7.03 1.18 1.92
N GLN A 191 7.04 -0.14 1.83
CA GLN A 191 8.00 -0.86 1.03
C GLN A 191 7.37 -1.21 -0.32
N LEU A 192 8.10 -0.93 -1.40
CA LEU A 192 7.80 -1.32 -2.77
C LEU A 192 8.82 -2.36 -3.21
N GLY A 193 8.38 -3.47 -3.81
CA GLY A 193 9.25 -4.55 -4.24
C GLY A 193 9.72 -5.48 -3.11
N TYR A 194 10.47 -6.52 -3.48
CA TYR A 194 10.99 -7.55 -2.59
C TYR A 194 12.50 -7.73 -2.70
N GLY A 195 13.11 -8.20 -1.61
CA GLY A 195 14.52 -8.56 -1.56
C GLY A 195 15.44 -7.40 -1.91
N ARG A 196 16.52 -7.70 -2.64
CA ARG A 196 17.48 -6.71 -3.16
C ARG A 196 16.89 -5.57 -3.99
N TYR A 197 15.70 -5.75 -4.55
CA TYR A 197 15.05 -4.76 -5.41
C TYR A 197 14.12 -3.83 -4.64
N GLN A 198 13.91 -4.09 -3.35
CA GLN A 198 12.99 -3.29 -2.56
C GLN A 198 13.43 -1.82 -2.49
N GLN A 199 12.45 -0.93 -2.50
CA GLN A 199 12.58 0.50 -2.27
C GLN A 199 11.65 0.89 -1.13
N ARG A 200 11.97 1.95 -0.41
CA ARG A 200 11.14 2.44 0.70
C ARG A 200 10.76 3.87 0.46
N VAL A 201 9.52 4.21 0.79
CA VAL A 201 9.00 5.57 0.72
C VAL A 201 8.25 5.93 2.00
N GLN A 202 8.35 7.19 2.39
CA GLN A 202 7.55 7.78 3.47
C GLN A 202 7.01 9.11 2.96
N ALA A 203 5.69 9.19 2.76
CA ALA A 203 5.09 10.23 1.92
C ALA A 203 5.77 10.28 0.54
N THR A 204 6.54 11.33 0.25
CA THR A 204 7.34 11.48 -0.97
C THR A 204 8.84 11.37 -0.77
N LEU A 205 9.31 11.20 0.47
CA LEU A 205 10.71 10.86 0.74
C LEU A 205 10.98 9.44 0.28
N SER A 206 12.12 9.22 -0.37
CA SER A 206 12.49 7.92 -0.90
C SER A 206 13.75 7.38 -0.23
N SER A 207 14.04 6.09 -0.43
CA SER A 207 15.31 5.45 -0.02
C SER A 207 16.55 6.09 -0.66
N LYS A 208 16.38 6.94 -1.68
CA LYS A 208 17.46 7.70 -2.32
C LYS A 208 17.64 9.12 -1.78
N THR A 209 16.68 9.63 -0.99
CA THR A 209 16.77 10.98 -0.43
C THR A 209 17.84 11.02 0.66
N SER A 210 18.84 11.91 0.49
CA SER A 210 19.91 12.09 1.48
C SER A 210 19.39 12.77 2.74
N ILE A 211 19.75 12.25 3.92
CA ILE A 211 19.41 12.91 5.19
C ILE A 211 19.98 14.33 5.27
N LEU A 212 21.19 14.56 4.75
CA LEU A 212 21.79 15.90 4.70
C LEU A 212 20.98 16.86 3.82
N ALA A 213 20.37 16.35 2.73
CA ALA A 213 19.53 17.16 1.87
C ALA A 213 18.19 17.51 2.55
N VAL A 214 17.64 16.59 3.36
CA VAL A 214 16.43 16.84 4.17
C VAL A 214 16.70 17.86 5.28
N GLU A 215 17.81 17.71 6.01
CA GLU A 215 18.22 18.66 7.05
C GLU A 215 18.45 20.05 6.44
N LEU A 216 19.16 20.11 5.33
CA LEU A 216 19.38 21.38 4.62
C LEU A 216 18.06 22.01 4.19
N ALA A 217 17.16 21.25 3.56
CA ALA A 217 15.85 21.76 3.13
C ALA A 217 14.95 22.21 4.30
N SER A 218 15.17 21.67 5.50
CA SER A 218 14.47 22.06 6.73
C SER A 218 15.05 23.33 7.35
N ASP A 219 16.32 23.63 7.08
CA ASP A 219 16.97 24.90 7.42
C ASP A 219 16.73 25.95 6.31
N LYS A 220 15.74 26.81 6.55
CA LYS A 220 15.34 27.86 5.59
C LYS A 220 16.47 28.85 5.30
N GLU A 221 17.20 29.29 6.32
CA GLU A 221 18.27 30.29 6.15
C GLU A 221 19.52 29.65 5.54
N GLY A 222 19.91 28.46 6.01
CA GLY A 222 21.00 27.69 5.42
C GLY A 222 20.75 27.38 3.94
N THR A 223 19.54 26.91 3.59
CA THR A 223 19.13 26.70 2.20
C THR A 223 19.25 28.00 1.39
N LYS A 224 18.70 29.12 1.89
CA LYS A 224 18.77 30.40 1.18
C LYS A 224 20.18 30.89 0.96
N GLN A 225 21.05 30.74 1.96
CA GLN A 225 22.44 31.15 1.85
C GLN A 225 23.17 30.36 0.77
N ILE A 226 23.03 29.02 0.75
CA ILE A 226 23.60 28.17 -0.31
C ILE A 226 23.07 28.57 -1.69
N LEU A 227 21.75 28.77 -1.82
CA LEU A 227 21.13 29.18 -3.06
C LEU A 227 21.65 30.54 -3.55
N ARG A 228 21.78 31.51 -2.64
CA ARG A 228 22.35 32.84 -2.91
C ARG A 228 23.79 32.73 -3.40
N ASP A 229 24.62 31.93 -2.75
CA ASP A 229 26.03 31.75 -3.10
C ASP A 229 26.24 31.13 -4.49
N VAL A 230 25.29 30.31 -4.94
CA VAL A 230 25.28 29.76 -6.31
C VAL A 230 24.55 30.63 -7.33
N GLY A 231 24.12 31.83 -6.95
CA GLY A 231 23.51 32.83 -7.83
C GLY A 231 22.02 32.59 -8.14
N VAL A 232 21.30 31.88 -7.27
CA VAL A 232 19.84 31.72 -7.36
C VAL A 232 19.16 32.95 -6.73
N PRO A 233 18.15 33.53 -7.37
CA PRO A 233 17.40 34.65 -6.79
C PRO A 233 16.57 34.15 -5.60
N VAL A 234 16.96 34.58 -4.39
CA VAL A 234 16.24 34.31 -3.14
C VAL A 234 15.86 35.65 -2.48
N PRO A 235 14.87 35.67 -1.56
CA PRO A 235 14.55 36.87 -0.82
C PRO A 235 15.78 37.44 -0.11
N ARG A 236 15.93 38.77 -0.19
CA ARG A 236 16.89 39.49 0.65
C ARG A 236 16.32 39.56 2.05
N GLY A 237 17.09 39.11 3.02
CA GLY A 237 16.66 39.05 4.41
C GLY A 237 17.82 38.85 5.37
N THR A 238 17.54 39.14 6.63
CA THR A 238 18.45 38.93 7.77
C THR A 238 17.67 38.40 8.96
N VAL A 239 18.36 37.74 9.88
CA VAL A 239 17.81 37.29 11.16
C VAL A 239 18.16 38.32 12.22
N ILE A 240 17.16 38.71 13.01
CA ILE A 240 17.32 39.53 14.20
C ILE A 240 16.85 38.76 15.43
N TYR A 241 17.46 39.07 16.57
CA TYR A 241 17.12 38.48 17.87
C TYR A 241 16.55 39.52 18.83
N TYR A 242 16.76 40.80 18.56
CA TYR A 242 16.32 41.89 19.40
C TYR A 242 15.57 42.94 18.58
N LEU A 243 14.58 43.59 19.20
CA LEU A 243 13.70 44.54 18.52
C LEU A 243 14.47 45.81 18.05
N ASP A 244 15.53 46.20 18.75
CA ASP A 244 16.37 47.33 18.39
C ASP A 244 17.14 47.13 17.07
N GLU A 245 17.32 45.87 16.64
CA GLU A 245 17.89 45.52 15.34
C GLU A 245 16.91 45.71 14.18
N LEU A 246 15.59 45.78 14.45
CA LEU A 246 14.54 45.80 13.44
C LEU A 246 14.71 46.93 12.44
N LYS A 247 15.03 48.14 12.91
CA LYS A 247 15.19 49.31 12.03
C LYS A 247 16.34 49.12 11.05
N GLN A 248 17.49 48.65 11.52
CA GLN A 248 18.65 48.39 10.68
C GLN A 248 18.34 47.26 9.69
N ALA A 249 17.69 46.18 10.14
CA ALA A 249 17.29 45.08 9.28
C ALA A 249 16.36 45.53 8.14
N ILE A 250 15.41 46.44 8.41
CA ILE A 250 14.52 47.01 7.40
C ILE A 250 15.32 47.80 6.36
N GLU A 251 16.29 48.60 6.79
CA GLU A 251 17.16 49.35 5.87
C GLU A 251 18.02 48.40 5.01
N ASP A 252 18.57 47.35 5.61
CA ASP A 252 19.44 46.36 4.93
C ASP A 252 18.69 45.57 3.85
N VAL A 253 17.39 45.29 4.03
CA VAL A 253 16.57 44.61 3.01
C VAL A 253 16.05 45.55 1.92
N GLY A 254 16.31 46.86 2.04
CA GLY A 254 15.94 47.88 1.05
C GLY A 254 14.66 48.66 1.35
N GLY A 255 14.19 48.63 2.60
CA GLY A 255 12.98 49.31 3.06
C GLY A 255 11.68 48.53 2.84
N PHE A 256 10.57 49.19 3.12
CA PHE A 256 9.23 48.64 2.94
C PHE A 256 8.85 48.43 1.45
N PRO A 257 8.01 47.43 1.11
CA PRO A 257 7.36 46.49 2.03
C PRO A 257 8.25 45.33 2.48
N ILE A 258 8.01 44.82 3.69
CA ILE A 258 8.75 43.69 4.30
C ILE A 258 7.83 42.53 4.70
N VAL A 259 8.45 41.39 4.96
CA VAL A 259 7.89 40.19 5.59
C VAL A 259 8.61 39.96 6.90
N VAL A 260 7.85 39.65 7.95
CA VAL A 260 8.37 39.26 9.26
C VAL A 260 7.89 37.84 9.55
N LYS A 261 8.81 36.94 9.88
CA LYS A 261 8.50 35.54 10.17
C LYS A 261 9.43 34.94 11.22
N PRO A 262 8.98 33.99 12.05
CA PRO A 262 9.86 33.27 12.97
C PRO A 262 10.88 32.40 12.20
N LEU A 263 12.07 32.23 12.77
CA LEU A 263 13.13 31.39 12.22
C LEU A 263 12.70 29.91 12.14
N ASP A 264 12.14 29.38 13.22
CA ASP A 264 11.80 27.95 13.37
C ASP A 264 10.28 27.66 13.26
N GLY A 265 9.53 28.55 12.61
CA GLY A 265 8.07 28.42 12.49
C GLY A 265 7.61 27.49 11.36
N ASN A 266 6.58 26.68 11.65
CA ASN A 266 5.89 25.83 10.67
C ASN A 266 4.46 26.33 10.39
N HIS A 267 3.91 25.96 9.22
CA HIS A 267 2.51 26.21 8.82
C HIS A 267 2.04 27.67 8.84
N GLY A 268 2.95 28.63 8.64
CA GLY A 268 2.56 30.06 8.56
C GLY A 268 2.31 30.74 9.91
N ARG A 269 2.54 30.05 11.03
CA ARG A 269 2.35 30.63 12.36
C ARG A 269 3.35 31.76 12.61
N GLY A 270 2.86 32.93 13.04
CA GLY A 270 3.70 34.11 13.29
C GLY A 270 4.23 34.80 12.03
N ILE A 271 3.74 34.46 10.83
CA ILE A 271 4.16 35.12 9.59
C ILE A 271 3.24 36.31 9.32
N THR A 272 3.84 37.49 9.16
CA THR A 272 3.15 38.70 8.69
C THR A 272 3.79 39.18 7.39
N ILE A 273 2.97 39.35 6.35
CA ILE A 273 3.39 39.77 5.01
C ILE A 273 2.86 41.17 4.67
N ASP A 274 3.45 41.79 3.64
CA ASP A 274 3.06 43.10 3.09
C ASP A 274 3.01 44.22 4.16
N ILE A 275 4.02 44.25 5.03
CA ILE A 275 4.16 45.27 6.06
C ILE A 275 4.72 46.52 5.41
N ASN A 276 4.03 47.65 5.56
CA ASN A 276 4.35 48.91 4.86
C ASN A 276 4.73 50.07 5.80
N ASN A 277 4.71 49.87 7.11
CA ASN A 277 5.05 50.88 8.12
C ASN A 277 5.73 50.24 9.34
N TYR A 278 6.35 51.07 10.17
CA TYR A 278 7.15 50.61 11.32
C TYR A 278 6.30 50.07 12.47
N GLU A 279 5.15 50.70 12.76
CA GLU A 279 4.28 50.27 13.86
C GLU A 279 3.78 48.83 13.64
N THR A 280 3.33 48.52 12.43
CA THR A 280 2.93 47.16 12.03
C THR A 280 4.13 46.19 12.01
N ALA A 281 5.34 46.67 11.71
CA ALA A 281 6.55 45.83 11.75
C ALA A 281 6.91 45.41 13.19
N GLU A 282 6.75 46.31 14.16
CA GLU A 282 6.97 46.05 15.58
C GLU A 282 5.94 45.04 16.12
N GLU A 283 4.65 45.23 15.83
CA GLU A 283 3.60 44.27 16.18
C GLU A 283 3.86 42.87 15.57
N ALA A 284 4.28 42.85 14.31
CA ALA A 284 4.61 41.61 13.61
C ALA A 284 5.86 40.92 14.21
N TYR A 285 6.86 41.69 14.64
CA TYR A 285 8.03 41.16 15.31
C TYR A 285 7.66 40.48 16.63
N GLU A 286 6.86 41.13 17.48
CA GLU A 286 6.41 40.54 18.75
C GLU A 286 5.64 39.24 18.51
N ALA A 287 4.71 39.23 17.55
CA ALA A 287 3.96 38.04 17.18
C ALA A 287 4.86 36.90 16.64
N ALA A 288 5.94 37.23 15.93
CA ALA A 288 6.91 36.24 15.46
C ALA A 288 7.84 35.75 16.59
N LYS A 289 8.21 36.65 17.51
CA LYS A 289 9.08 36.39 18.66
C LYS A 289 8.44 35.42 19.66
N ASP A 290 7.12 35.50 19.82
CA ASP A 290 6.34 34.54 20.60
C ASP A 290 6.47 33.10 20.07
N VAL A 291 6.83 32.92 18.80
CA VAL A 291 6.96 31.62 18.13
C VAL A 291 8.40 31.12 18.10
N SER A 292 9.37 32.00 17.83
CA SER A 292 10.80 31.63 17.81
C SER A 292 11.67 32.74 18.41
N SER A 293 12.77 32.32 19.03
CA SER A 293 13.79 33.23 19.54
C SER A 293 14.47 34.06 18.45
N GLY A 294 14.49 33.60 17.20
CA GLY A 294 14.98 34.35 16.05
C GLY A 294 13.82 34.78 15.15
N VAL A 295 13.89 36.01 14.62
CA VAL A 295 12.90 36.56 13.69
C VAL A 295 13.60 36.96 12.40
N ILE A 296 13.09 36.48 11.27
CA ILE A 296 13.58 36.80 9.95
C ILE A 296 12.84 38.03 9.42
N ILE A 297 13.60 39.02 8.97
CA ILE A 297 13.12 40.21 8.25
C ILE A 297 13.53 40.07 6.80
N GLU A 298 12.55 40.06 5.89
CA GLU A 298 12.76 39.89 4.45
C GLU A 298 12.08 40.98 3.64
N ARG A 299 12.65 41.31 2.48
CA ARG A 299 11.94 42.11 1.47
C ARG A 299 10.68 41.36 1.01
N TYR A 300 9.56 42.06 0.95
CA TYR A 300 8.32 41.50 0.38
C TYR A 300 8.38 41.53 -1.14
N TYR A 301 8.17 40.36 -1.75
CA TYR A 301 8.10 40.19 -3.20
C TYR A 301 6.64 40.01 -3.60
N ARG A 302 6.16 40.89 -4.50
CA ARG A 302 4.81 40.81 -5.05
C ARG A 302 4.75 39.75 -6.14
N GLY A 303 3.76 38.86 -6.06
CA GLY A 303 3.58 37.85 -7.09
C GLY A 303 2.59 36.77 -6.67
N ARG A 304 2.41 35.81 -7.58
CA ARG A 304 1.68 34.58 -7.38
C ARG A 304 2.63 33.51 -6.86
N ASP A 305 2.13 32.69 -5.95
CA ASP A 305 2.86 31.56 -5.38
C ASP A 305 2.77 30.34 -6.31
N HIS A 306 3.91 29.74 -6.63
CA HIS A 306 3.98 28.53 -7.45
C HIS A 306 4.81 27.47 -6.74
N ARG A 307 4.34 26.22 -6.78
CA ARG A 307 5.09 25.01 -6.43
C ARG A 307 5.60 24.36 -7.71
N VAL A 308 6.91 24.33 -7.89
CA VAL A 308 7.59 23.58 -8.97
C VAL A 308 8.04 22.24 -8.41
N LEU A 309 7.54 21.14 -8.99
CA LEU A 309 7.91 19.78 -8.60
C LEU A 309 9.02 19.26 -9.51
N VAL A 310 10.16 18.94 -8.90
CA VAL A 310 11.31 18.29 -9.56
C VAL A 310 11.40 16.85 -9.06
N ILE A 311 11.47 15.88 -9.98
CA ILE A 311 11.68 14.46 -9.69
C ILE A 311 12.81 13.96 -10.58
N ASP A 312 13.79 13.28 -9.99
CA ASP A 312 14.97 12.75 -10.68
C ASP A 312 15.67 13.80 -11.56
N GLY A 313 15.81 15.01 -11.01
CA GLY A 313 16.44 16.15 -11.68
C GLY A 313 15.65 16.75 -12.85
N ARG A 314 14.37 16.43 -13.02
CA ARG A 314 13.48 16.99 -14.07
C ARG A 314 12.27 17.69 -13.45
N VAL A 315 11.91 18.86 -13.97
CA VAL A 315 10.62 19.47 -13.63
C VAL A 315 9.51 18.62 -14.25
N ILE A 316 8.62 18.12 -13.40
CA ILE A 316 7.50 17.26 -13.81
C ILE A 316 6.19 18.04 -13.85
N ALA A 317 5.99 18.93 -12.88
CA ALA A 317 4.76 19.68 -12.75
C ALA A 317 4.99 21.04 -12.08
N VAL A 318 4.14 22.01 -12.39
CA VAL A 318 4.10 23.32 -11.74
C VAL A 318 2.66 23.63 -11.40
N ALA A 319 2.41 24.06 -10.16
CA ALA A 319 1.09 24.47 -9.71
C ALA A 319 1.16 25.84 -9.06
N GLU A 320 0.37 26.78 -9.56
CA GLU A 320 0.07 28.04 -8.88
C GLU A 320 -0.86 27.74 -7.70
N ARG A 321 -0.46 28.16 -6.50
CA ARG A 321 -1.27 28.04 -5.28
C ARG A 321 -1.96 29.36 -5.03
N VAL A 322 -3.27 29.32 -4.88
CA VAL A 322 -4.08 30.49 -4.53
C VAL A 322 -4.63 30.29 -3.12
N PRO A 323 -4.45 31.25 -2.20
CA PRO A 323 -5.03 31.17 -0.86
C PRO A 323 -6.55 31.02 -0.90
N ALA A 324 -7.12 30.49 0.19
CA ALA A 324 -8.56 30.44 0.35
C ALA A 324 -9.14 31.84 0.15
N HIS A 325 -10.19 31.94 -0.66
CA HIS A 325 -10.81 33.21 -1.00
C HIS A 325 -12.27 33.01 -1.38
N VAL A 326 -13.02 34.11 -1.34
CA VAL A 326 -14.34 34.25 -1.92
C VAL A 326 -14.33 35.40 -2.93
N ILE A 327 -15.26 35.36 -3.88
CA ILE A 327 -15.43 36.38 -4.91
C ILE A 327 -16.80 37.03 -4.67
N GLY A 328 -16.82 38.35 -4.51
CA GLY A 328 -18.04 39.11 -4.33
C GLY A 328 -18.97 38.98 -5.53
N ASP A 329 -20.27 38.85 -5.25
CA ASP A 329 -21.34 38.85 -6.24
C ASP A 329 -22.21 40.13 -6.13
N GLY A 330 -21.82 41.06 -5.26
CA GLY A 330 -22.50 42.33 -5.01
C GLY A 330 -23.74 42.24 -4.13
N HIS A 331 -24.12 41.06 -3.62
CA HIS A 331 -25.33 40.89 -2.81
C HIS A 331 -25.17 39.98 -1.59
N SER A 332 -24.36 38.93 -1.66
CA SER A 332 -24.11 38.02 -0.53
C SER A 332 -23.00 38.52 0.39
N THR A 333 -23.13 38.18 1.67
CA THR A 333 -22.10 38.46 2.67
C THR A 333 -20.89 37.53 2.50
N ILE A 334 -19.75 37.86 3.10
CA ILE A 334 -18.57 36.99 3.09
C ILE A 334 -18.89 35.62 3.70
N GLU A 335 -19.68 35.56 4.77
CA GLU A 335 -20.11 34.31 5.38
C GLU A 335 -20.95 33.45 4.42
N GLU A 336 -21.96 34.04 3.77
CA GLU A 336 -22.78 33.35 2.77
C GLU A 336 -21.93 32.85 1.60
N LEU A 337 -20.98 33.66 1.11
CA LEU A 337 -20.08 33.25 0.04
C LEU A 337 -19.16 32.09 0.46
N ILE A 338 -18.74 32.03 1.72
CA ILE A 338 -17.97 30.91 2.27
C ILE A 338 -18.85 29.65 2.29
N GLU A 339 -20.09 29.75 2.75
CA GLU A 339 -21.03 28.64 2.76
C GLU A 339 -21.30 28.11 1.35
N ILE A 340 -21.58 29.00 0.39
CA ILE A 340 -21.77 28.66 -1.02
C ILE A 340 -20.52 27.97 -1.59
N THR A 341 -19.33 28.51 -1.29
CA THR A 341 -18.06 27.91 -1.74
C THR A 341 -17.83 26.52 -1.14
N ASN A 342 -18.26 26.32 0.10
CA ASN A 342 -18.18 25.04 0.82
C ASN A 342 -19.24 24.01 0.39
N GLN A 343 -20.28 24.41 -0.36
CA GLN A 343 -21.25 23.49 -0.98
C GLN A 343 -20.67 22.73 -2.19
N ASP A 344 -19.46 23.07 -2.66
CA ASP A 344 -18.77 22.30 -3.70
C ASP A 344 -18.58 20.85 -3.21
N PRO A 345 -19.12 19.83 -3.91
CA PRO A 345 -19.04 18.43 -3.48
C PRO A 345 -17.61 17.88 -3.44
N ARG A 346 -16.64 18.61 -4.00
CA ARG A 346 -15.21 18.29 -3.92
C ARG A 346 -14.57 18.76 -2.61
N ARG A 347 -15.23 19.61 -1.82
CA ARG A 347 -14.75 20.03 -0.50
C ARG A 347 -15.15 19.02 0.57
N GLY A 348 -14.24 18.75 1.50
CA GLY A 348 -14.47 17.86 2.64
C GLY A 348 -13.66 18.28 3.85
N GLU A 349 -13.84 17.57 4.95
CA GLU A 349 -13.08 17.76 6.18
C GLU A 349 -11.64 17.27 5.98
N GLY A 350 -10.66 18.04 6.48
CA GLY A 350 -9.23 17.70 6.39
C GLY A 350 -8.73 17.30 4.99
N HIS A 351 -8.33 16.04 4.84
CA HIS A 351 -7.80 15.46 3.59
C HIS A 351 -8.75 14.47 2.92
N ASP A 352 -10.01 14.41 3.36
CA ASP A 352 -10.97 13.38 2.95
C ASP A 352 -11.47 13.54 1.52
N ASN A 353 -11.32 14.74 0.95
CA ASN A 353 -11.78 15.08 -0.39
C ASN A 353 -10.72 15.87 -1.17
N LEU A 354 -11.01 16.14 -2.46
CA LEU A 354 -10.10 16.82 -3.38
C LEU A 354 -9.71 18.23 -2.90
N LEU A 355 -10.67 18.95 -2.34
CA LEU A 355 -10.52 20.26 -1.73
C LEU A 355 -10.79 20.17 -0.24
N THR A 356 -10.12 21.00 0.55
CA THR A 356 -10.43 21.12 1.98
C THR A 356 -11.49 22.21 2.17
N ARG A 357 -12.41 22.00 3.12
CA ARG A 357 -13.40 23.00 3.51
C ARG A 357 -12.71 24.28 4.01
N ILE A 358 -13.32 25.44 3.71
CA ILE A 358 -12.86 26.73 4.24
C ILE A 358 -13.49 26.91 5.62
N GLU A 359 -12.65 26.98 6.65
CA GLU A 359 -13.06 27.27 8.02
C GLU A 359 -12.73 28.71 8.41
N VAL A 360 -13.62 29.33 9.18
CA VAL A 360 -13.38 30.65 9.77
C VAL A 360 -12.67 30.47 11.10
N ASP A 361 -11.46 31.02 11.22
CA ASP A 361 -10.68 31.00 12.45
C ASP A 361 -10.13 32.39 12.77
N ARG A 362 -9.37 32.49 13.87
CA ARG A 362 -8.71 33.74 14.32
C ARG A 362 -7.87 34.40 13.22
N THR A 363 -7.25 33.63 12.33
CA THR A 363 -6.45 34.19 11.22
C THR A 363 -7.32 34.76 10.12
N THR A 364 -8.48 34.17 9.83
CA THR A 364 -9.49 34.78 8.95
C THR A 364 -9.88 36.15 9.48
N TRP A 365 -10.25 36.22 10.77
CA TRP A 365 -10.71 37.44 11.42
C TRP A 365 -9.68 38.58 11.33
N GLN A 366 -8.42 38.26 11.62
CA GLN A 366 -7.32 39.24 11.53
C GLN A 366 -7.13 39.78 10.10
N LEU A 367 -7.31 38.94 9.08
CA LEU A 367 -7.13 39.35 7.69
C LEU A 367 -8.29 40.24 7.21
N LEU A 368 -9.51 39.93 7.63
CA LEU A 368 -10.70 40.73 7.34
C LEU A 368 -10.60 42.10 8.02
N ASP A 369 -10.25 42.13 9.29
CA ASP A 369 -10.12 43.37 10.08
C ASP A 369 -9.09 44.34 9.48
N ARG A 370 -7.95 43.82 8.99
CA ARG A 370 -6.94 44.62 8.26
C ARG A 370 -7.46 45.29 6.99
N LYS A 371 -8.48 44.71 6.34
CA LYS A 371 -9.16 45.30 5.17
C LYS A 371 -10.38 46.15 5.56
N GLY A 372 -10.70 46.24 6.84
CA GLY A 372 -11.92 46.87 7.33
C GLY A 372 -13.19 46.09 7.00
N TYR A 373 -13.08 44.77 6.80
CA TYR A 373 -14.20 43.88 6.51
C TYR A 373 -14.62 43.08 7.74
N THR A 374 -15.88 42.66 7.75
CA THR A 374 -16.48 41.70 8.68
C THR A 374 -17.10 40.55 7.87
N LEU A 375 -17.49 39.46 8.55
CA LEU A 375 -18.23 38.38 7.87
C LEU A 375 -19.54 38.84 7.23
N ASP A 376 -20.20 39.86 7.81
CA ASP A 376 -21.43 40.47 7.30
C ASP A 376 -21.20 41.42 6.10
N THR A 377 -19.94 41.66 5.71
CA THR A 377 -19.64 42.58 4.61
C THR A 377 -20.08 41.98 3.28
N VAL A 378 -20.82 42.76 2.49
CA VAL A 378 -21.17 42.41 1.10
C VAL A 378 -20.09 42.94 0.17
N LEU A 379 -19.38 42.03 -0.49
CA LEU A 379 -18.30 42.38 -1.42
C LEU A 379 -18.86 42.83 -2.77
N PRO A 380 -18.34 43.92 -3.37
CA PRO A 380 -18.64 44.29 -4.74
C PRO A 380 -18.44 43.14 -5.73
N ALA A 381 -19.26 43.12 -6.78
CA ALA A 381 -19.20 42.08 -7.80
C ALA A 381 -17.81 41.99 -8.45
N GLY A 382 -17.19 40.80 -8.39
CA GLY A 382 -15.86 40.51 -8.91
C GLY A 382 -14.70 40.83 -7.97
N GLU A 383 -14.94 41.39 -6.79
CA GLU A 383 -13.89 41.65 -5.81
C GLU A 383 -13.46 40.37 -5.09
N ILE A 384 -12.15 40.12 -5.00
CA ILE A 384 -11.59 38.93 -4.34
C ILE A 384 -11.23 39.26 -2.90
N CYS A 385 -11.84 38.55 -1.96
CA CYS A 385 -11.46 38.58 -0.55
C CYS A 385 -10.73 37.28 -0.18
N TYR A 386 -9.43 37.39 0.09
CA TYR A 386 -8.66 36.29 0.64
C TYR A 386 -9.01 36.07 2.11
N LEU A 387 -9.01 34.82 2.54
CA LEU A 387 -9.36 34.38 3.90
C LEU A 387 -8.14 33.81 4.64
N ARG A 388 -7.03 33.63 3.93
CA ARG A 388 -5.74 33.17 4.46
C ARG A 388 -4.60 33.94 3.79
N ALA A 389 -3.52 34.19 4.53
CA ALA A 389 -2.32 34.82 4.00
C ALA A 389 -1.43 33.86 3.20
N THR A 390 -1.45 32.56 3.54
CA THR A 390 -0.66 31.52 2.88
C THR A 390 -1.49 30.70 1.92
N ALA A 391 -0.91 30.35 0.77
CA ALA A 391 -1.57 29.54 -0.25
C ALA A 391 -1.47 28.03 0.05
N ASN A 392 -2.18 27.57 1.09
CA ASN A 392 -2.20 26.17 1.49
C ASN A 392 -3.52 25.49 1.12
N LEU A 393 -3.45 24.33 0.45
CA LEU A 393 -4.65 23.55 0.11
C LEU A 393 -5.35 23.01 1.37
N SER A 394 -4.62 22.76 2.46
CA SER A 394 -5.17 22.26 3.73
C SER A 394 -6.02 23.29 4.48
N THR A 395 -5.96 24.57 4.09
CA THR A 395 -6.77 25.65 4.66
C THR A 395 -7.80 26.17 3.65
N GLY A 396 -8.17 25.32 2.68
CA GLY A 396 -9.21 25.62 1.68
C GLY A 396 -8.75 26.39 0.44
N GLY A 397 -7.45 26.58 0.25
CA GLY A 397 -6.87 27.14 -0.98
C GLY A 397 -7.06 26.23 -2.20
N ILE A 398 -6.82 26.79 -3.39
CA ILE A 398 -6.95 26.07 -4.67
C ILE A 398 -5.59 25.96 -5.37
N ALA A 399 -5.48 25.01 -6.30
CA ALA A 399 -4.30 24.82 -7.14
C ALA A 399 -4.66 24.93 -8.62
N ILE A 400 -3.85 25.67 -9.38
CA ILE A 400 -4.00 25.85 -10.83
C ILE A 400 -2.75 25.26 -11.49
N ASP A 401 -2.92 24.30 -12.40
CA ASP A 401 -1.80 23.76 -13.17
C ASP A 401 -1.19 24.83 -14.08
N ARG A 402 0.13 25.01 -13.98
CA ARG A 402 0.95 25.96 -14.75
C ARG A 402 2.15 25.26 -15.40
N THR A 403 2.10 23.93 -15.52
CA THR A 403 3.24 23.13 -15.98
C THR A 403 3.70 23.51 -17.38
N ASP A 404 2.78 23.83 -18.29
CA ASP A 404 3.13 24.19 -19.67
C ASP A 404 3.41 25.71 -19.82
N ASP A 405 3.16 26.50 -18.78
CA ASP A 405 3.34 27.96 -18.77
C ASP A 405 4.75 28.38 -18.29
N ILE A 406 5.49 27.49 -17.61
CA ILE A 406 6.79 27.82 -17.01
C ILE A 406 7.86 28.11 -18.08
N HIS A 407 8.61 29.20 -17.90
CA HIS A 407 9.72 29.55 -18.79
C HIS A 407 10.86 28.51 -18.73
N PRO A 408 11.51 28.15 -19.86
CA PRO A 408 12.65 27.23 -19.88
C PRO A 408 13.80 27.61 -18.93
N ASP A 409 14.09 28.89 -18.74
CA ASP A 409 15.12 29.34 -17.79
C ASP A 409 14.75 29.00 -16.35
N ASN A 410 13.47 29.07 -16.00
CA ASN A 410 12.97 28.73 -14.67
C ASN A 410 12.97 27.21 -14.48
N VAL A 411 12.73 26.44 -15.53
CA VAL A 411 12.89 24.97 -15.53
C VAL A 411 14.35 24.61 -15.23
N TRP A 412 15.29 25.17 -15.99
CA TRP A 412 16.72 24.93 -15.78
C TRP A 412 17.15 25.33 -14.35
N LEU A 413 16.67 26.47 -13.85
CA LEU A 413 16.96 26.95 -12.51
C LEU A 413 16.43 25.98 -11.44
N ALA A 414 15.19 25.51 -11.56
CA ALA A 414 14.57 24.56 -10.64
C ALA A 414 15.33 23.22 -10.59
N GLN A 415 15.73 22.68 -11.76
CA GLN A 415 16.54 21.46 -11.84
C GLN A 415 17.91 21.65 -11.17
N ARG A 416 18.54 22.81 -11.37
CA ARG A 416 19.80 23.16 -10.73
C ARG A 416 19.67 23.27 -9.22
N ILE A 417 18.58 23.87 -8.72
CA ILE A 417 18.29 23.99 -7.29
C ILE A 417 18.19 22.62 -6.64
N ALA A 418 17.35 21.72 -7.17
CA ALA A 418 17.19 20.37 -6.64
C ALA A 418 18.54 19.63 -6.54
N LYS A 419 19.37 19.76 -7.58
CA LYS A 419 20.72 19.17 -7.61
C LYS A 419 21.70 19.83 -6.63
N THR A 420 21.57 21.14 -6.40
CA THR A 420 22.44 21.88 -5.46
C THR A 420 22.15 21.47 -4.01
N ILE A 421 20.87 21.31 -3.66
CA ILE A 421 20.45 20.84 -2.33
C ILE A 421 20.68 19.32 -2.18
N GLY A 422 20.66 18.58 -3.29
CA GLY A 422 20.86 17.12 -3.30
C GLY A 422 19.59 16.32 -3.08
N LEU A 423 18.44 16.85 -3.50
CA LEU A 423 17.13 16.19 -3.41
C LEU A 423 16.80 15.46 -4.71
N ASP A 424 16.35 14.22 -4.58
CA ASP A 424 15.83 13.38 -5.66
C ASP A 424 14.39 13.75 -6.02
N ILE A 425 13.60 14.11 -5.02
CA ILE A 425 12.25 14.67 -5.15
C ILE A 425 12.23 15.99 -4.40
N ALA A 426 11.93 17.10 -5.08
CA ALA A 426 11.93 18.43 -4.51
C ALA A 426 10.70 19.23 -4.90
N GLY A 427 10.10 19.91 -3.93
CA GLY A 427 9.11 20.97 -4.18
C GLY A 427 9.75 22.34 -3.97
N ILE A 428 9.82 23.15 -5.01
CA ILE A 428 10.44 24.47 -4.97
C ILE A 428 9.34 25.53 -5.00
N ASP A 429 9.30 26.38 -3.97
CA ASP A 429 8.35 27.48 -3.88
C ASP A 429 8.91 28.72 -4.55
N VAL A 430 8.15 29.26 -5.48
CA VAL A 430 8.51 30.40 -6.32
C VAL A 430 7.45 31.46 -6.20
N VAL A 431 7.86 32.69 -5.86
CA VAL A 431 7.00 33.87 -5.93
C VAL A 431 7.40 34.69 -7.14
N THR A 432 6.46 34.90 -8.05
CA THR A 432 6.67 35.67 -9.27
C THR A 432 5.38 36.28 -9.78
N THR A 433 5.44 37.45 -10.41
CA THR A 433 4.28 38.02 -11.10
C THR A 433 3.89 37.20 -12.33
N ASP A 434 4.86 36.57 -12.99
CA ASP A 434 4.69 35.78 -14.21
C ASP A 434 5.71 34.64 -14.29
N ILE A 435 5.24 33.39 -14.20
CA ILE A 435 6.09 32.18 -14.26
C ILE A 435 6.60 31.89 -15.69
N SER A 436 5.97 32.51 -16.71
CA SER A 436 6.32 32.38 -18.12
C SER A 436 7.50 33.25 -18.55
N LYS A 437 8.04 34.05 -17.63
CA LYS A 437 9.24 34.87 -17.85
C LYS A 437 10.38 34.45 -16.93
N PRO A 438 11.65 34.67 -17.32
CA PRO A 438 12.79 34.43 -16.44
C PRO A 438 12.63 35.19 -15.10
N LEU A 439 12.80 34.51 -13.96
CA LEU A 439 12.56 35.12 -12.64
C LEU A 439 13.31 36.44 -12.43
N ARG A 440 14.53 36.55 -12.98
CA ARG A 440 15.37 37.75 -12.86
C ARG A 440 14.80 38.98 -13.56
N GLU A 441 13.95 38.80 -14.58
CA GLU A 441 13.35 39.91 -15.33
C GLU A 441 12.09 40.47 -14.65
N VAL A 442 11.45 39.67 -13.79
CA VAL A 442 10.16 39.99 -13.15
C VAL A 442 10.26 40.14 -11.63
N ASP A 443 11.48 40.33 -11.11
CA ASP A 443 11.80 40.38 -9.67
C ASP A 443 11.23 39.17 -8.91
N GLY A 444 11.24 37.99 -9.55
CA GLY A 444 10.77 36.74 -8.97
C GLY A 444 11.86 36.03 -8.16
N VAL A 445 11.46 35.28 -7.12
CA VAL A 445 12.38 34.67 -6.15
C VAL A 445 11.98 33.26 -5.76
N ILE A 446 12.98 32.47 -5.38
CA ILE A 446 12.82 31.15 -4.74
C ILE A 446 12.67 31.35 -3.24
N VAL A 447 11.50 31.00 -2.69
CA VAL A 447 11.16 31.23 -1.29
C VAL A 447 11.63 30.10 -0.40
N GLU A 448 11.41 28.86 -0.84
CA GLU A 448 11.66 27.65 -0.05
C GLU A 448 11.93 26.44 -0.97
N VAL A 449 12.66 25.44 -0.45
CA VAL A 449 12.84 24.14 -1.07
C VAL A 449 12.40 23.07 -0.08
N ASN A 450 11.53 22.15 -0.50
CA ASN A 450 10.90 21.15 0.35
C ASN A 450 11.31 19.73 -0.09
N ALA A 451 11.76 18.92 0.87
CA ALA A 451 12.20 17.53 0.63
C ALA A 451 11.05 16.52 0.51
N ALA A 452 9.90 16.79 1.14
CA ALA A 452 8.72 15.93 1.11
C ALA A 452 7.50 16.65 0.49
N PRO A 453 7.56 17.07 -0.79
CA PRO A 453 6.48 17.84 -1.38
C PRO A 453 5.16 17.05 -1.45
N GLY A 454 4.04 17.73 -1.21
CA GLY A 454 2.71 17.17 -1.42
C GLY A 454 2.40 17.03 -2.92
N LEU A 455 1.89 15.87 -3.34
CA LEU A 455 1.59 15.60 -4.75
C LEU A 455 0.16 15.98 -5.15
N ARG A 456 -0.76 16.11 -4.18
CA ARG A 456 -2.20 16.33 -4.38
C ARG A 456 -2.51 17.44 -5.37
N MET A 457 -1.81 18.57 -5.23
CA MET A 457 -1.99 19.75 -6.08
C MET A 457 -1.65 19.54 -7.57
N HIS A 458 -0.79 18.58 -7.88
CA HIS A 458 -0.40 18.25 -9.25
C HIS A 458 -1.25 17.12 -9.83
N ILE A 459 -1.64 16.15 -8.99
CA ILE A 459 -2.46 15.01 -9.40
C ILE A 459 -3.91 15.46 -9.68
N SER A 460 -4.44 16.32 -8.82
CA SER A 460 -5.83 16.78 -8.90
C SER A 460 -5.90 18.30 -8.69
N PRO A 461 -5.38 19.11 -9.64
CA PRO A 461 -5.49 20.56 -9.55
C PRO A 461 -6.97 20.99 -9.64
N SER A 462 -7.31 22.10 -8.99
CA SER A 462 -8.66 22.68 -9.03
C SER A 462 -8.99 23.23 -10.43
N GLN A 463 -7.97 23.70 -11.16
CA GLN A 463 -8.05 24.18 -12.53
C GLN A 463 -6.82 23.72 -13.35
N GLY A 464 -7.01 23.43 -14.63
CA GLY A 464 -5.94 22.97 -15.53
C GLY A 464 -5.83 21.44 -15.61
N ILE A 465 -4.67 20.94 -16.04
CA ILE A 465 -4.49 19.53 -16.40
C ILE A 465 -3.86 18.74 -15.24
N ALA A 466 -4.50 17.63 -14.86
CA ALA A 466 -3.94 16.65 -13.93
C ALA A 466 -2.62 16.06 -14.45
N ARG A 467 -1.57 16.06 -13.63
CA ARG A 467 -0.24 15.55 -13.98
C ARG A 467 0.03 14.23 -13.26
N ASN A 468 0.42 13.20 -14.02
CA ASN A 468 0.86 11.92 -13.44
C ASN A 468 2.28 12.06 -12.88
N VAL A 469 2.37 12.50 -11.62
CA VAL A 469 3.64 12.71 -10.92
C VAL A 469 4.14 11.48 -10.16
N ALA A 470 3.26 10.50 -9.89
CA ALA A 470 3.63 9.25 -9.23
C ALA A 470 4.46 8.34 -10.15
N GLU A 471 4.14 8.33 -11.45
CA GLU A 471 4.85 7.50 -12.42
C GLU A 471 6.35 7.86 -12.58
N PRO A 472 6.74 9.14 -12.68
CA PRO A 472 8.16 9.54 -12.62
C PRO A 472 8.87 9.11 -11.34
N ILE A 473 8.20 9.14 -10.18
CA ILE A 473 8.77 8.63 -8.91
C ILE A 473 9.06 7.14 -9.03
N LEU A 474 8.11 6.35 -9.56
CA LEU A 474 8.34 4.92 -9.76
C LEU A 474 9.41 4.63 -10.79
N ALA A 475 9.50 5.41 -11.88
CA ALA A 475 10.55 5.26 -12.88
C ALA A 475 11.94 5.57 -12.29
N MET A 476 12.03 6.53 -11.37
CA MET A 476 13.26 6.82 -10.61
C MET A 476 13.63 5.66 -9.69
N LEU A 477 12.65 5.10 -8.97
CA LEU A 477 12.88 4.00 -8.02
C LEU A 477 13.14 2.66 -8.70
N PHE A 478 12.44 2.38 -9.79
CA PHE A 478 12.54 1.19 -10.62
C PHE A 478 12.78 1.59 -12.09
N PRO A 479 14.04 1.91 -12.45
CA PRO A 479 14.40 2.21 -13.83
C PRO A 479 14.02 1.08 -14.78
N ALA A 480 13.81 1.40 -16.05
CA ALA A 480 13.44 0.42 -17.07
C ALA A 480 14.36 -0.82 -17.04
N ALA A 481 13.76 -2.01 -17.16
CA ALA A 481 14.40 -3.32 -17.03
C ALA A 481 14.88 -3.72 -15.63
N THR A 482 14.69 -2.89 -14.60
CA THR A 482 14.95 -3.29 -13.20
C THR A 482 13.78 -4.11 -12.68
N PRO A 483 13.98 -5.36 -12.23
CA PRO A 483 12.91 -6.12 -11.58
C PRO A 483 12.46 -5.44 -10.29
N ALA A 484 11.19 -5.59 -9.93
CA ALA A 484 10.69 -5.21 -8.61
C ALA A 484 10.63 -6.40 -7.64
N ARG A 485 10.94 -7.61 -8.12
CA ARG A 485 10.77 -8.87 -7.41
C ARG A 485 12.01 -9.71 -7.57
N ILE A 486 12.41 -10.34 -6.47
CA ILE A 486 13.28 -11.51 -6.50
C ILE A 486 12.48 -12.75 -6.93
N PRO A 487 13.11 -13.76 -7.53
CA PRO A 487 12.46 -15.05 -7.76
C PRO A 487 11.93 -15.65 -6.45
N ILE A 488 10.67 -16.12 -6.47
CA ILE A 488 10.04 -16.80 -5.35
C ILE A 488 9.73 -18.24 -5.75
N ILE A 489 10.32 -19.19 -5.01
CA ILE A 489 10.06 -20.62 -5.12
C ILE A 489 9.31 -21.06 -3.86
N ALA A 490 8.03 -21.39 -3.97
CA ALA A 490 7.19 -21.79 -2.85
C ALA A 490 6.94 -23.30 -2.87
N ILE A 491 7.27 -23.98 -1.77
CA ILE A 491 7.27 -25.46 -1.71
C ILE A 491 6.32 -25.95 -0.63
N THR A 492 5.41 -26.84 -1.00
CA THR A 492 4.53 -27.54 -0.06
C THR A 492 4.43 -29.03 -0.36
N GLY A 493 3.88 -29.76 0.60
CA GLY A 493 3.75 -31.21 0.58
C GLY A 493 3.41 -31.74 1.97
N THR A 494 2.95 -32.97 2.08
CA THR A 494 2.84 -33.61 3.41
C THR A 494 4.24 -33.92 3.93
N ASN A 495 5.04 -34.63 3.13
CA ASN A 495 6.42 -35.00 3.44
C ASN A 495 7.43 -34.40 2.44
N GLY A 496 8.69 -34.29 2.84
CA GLY A 496 9.80 -33.88 1.96
C GLY A 496 10.01 -32.37 1.83
N LYS A 497 9.08 -31.53 2.32
CA LYS A 497 9.15 -30.05 2.22
C LYS A 497 10.51 -29.49 2.61
N THR A 498 10.94 -29.71 3.85
CA THR A 498 12.19 -29.17 4.40
C THR A 498 13.40 -29.60 3.60
N THR A 499 13.48 -30.88 3.25
CA THR A 499 14.59 -31.41 2.46
C THR A 499 14.63 -30.80 1.06
N THR A 500 13.49 -30.73 0.37
CA THR A 500 13.39 -30.11 -0.95
C THR A 500 13.70 -28.61 -0.90
N THR A 501 13.23 -27.89 0.13
CA THR A 501 13.55 -26.47 0.34
C THR A 501 15.04 -26.25 0.54
N ARG A 502 15.68 -27.00 1.45
CA ARG A 502 17.13 -26.92 1.69
C ARG A 502 17.93 -27.27 0.44
N LEU A 503 17.55 -28.33 -0.27
CA LEU A 503 18.23 -28.72 -1.50
C LEU A 503 18.07 -27.66 -2.60
N THR A 504 16.86 -27.12 -2.77
CA THR A 504 16.60 -26.03 -3.74
C THR A 504 17.42 -24.80 -3.39
N ALA A 505 17.44 -24.39 -2.12
CA ALA A 505 18.28 -23.30 -1.65
C ALA A 505 19.77 -23.57 -1.91
N HIS A 506 20.24 -24.80 -1.65
CA HIS A 506 21.62 -25.20 -1.92
C HIS A 506 21.99 -25.16 -3.40
N ILE A 507 21.04 -25.51 -4.29
CA ILE A 507 21.21 -25.37 -5.74
C ILE A 507 21.38 -23.90 -6.12
N PHE A 508 20.50 -23.00 -5.67
CA PHE A 508 20.63 -21.57 -5.96
C PHE A 508 21.89 -20.97 -5.35
N LYS A 509 22.39 -21.44 -4.20
CA LYS A 509 23.68 -20.98 -3.67
C LYS A 509 24.86 -21.26 -4.62
N GLN A 510 24.79 -22.32 -5.45
CA GLN A 510 25.86 -22.60 -6.43
C GLN A 510 25.96 -21.55 -7.54
N THR A 511 24.92 -20.74 -7.77
CA THR A 511 24.94 -19.65 -8.75
C THR A 511 25.62 -18.38 -8.20
N GLY A 512 26.03 -18.39 -6.93
CA GLY A 512 26.63 -17.23 -6.25
C GLY A 512 25.61 -16.22 -5.70
N GLN A 513 24.32 -16.52 -5.80
CA GLN A 513 23.25 -15.66 -5.30
C GLN A 513 23.05 -15.80 -3.78
N VAL A 514 22.69 -14.71 -3.11
CA VAL A 514 22.24 -14.76 -1.71
C VAL A 514 20.81 -15.29 -1.66
N VAL A 515 20.67 -16.49 -1.09
CA VAL A 515 19.38 -17.17 -0.96
C VAL A 515 18.81 -16.96 0.43
N GLY A 516 17.58 -16.46 0.51
CA GLY A 516 16.79 -16.47 1.74
C GLY A 516 15.82 -17.63 1.72
N TYR A 517 15.76 -18.44 2.77
CA TYR A 517 14.84 -19.59 2.81
C TYR A 517 14.26 -19.86 4.20
N THR A 518 13.02 -20.33 4.23
CA THR A 518 12.32 -20.75 5.46
C THR A 518 12.23 -22.27 5.54
N THR A 519 12.32 -22.81 6.74
CA THR A 519 12.18 -24.24 6.99
C THR A 519 11.47 -24.52 8.33
N THR A 520 11.23 -25.78 8.64
CA THR A 520 10.67 -26.20 9.94
C THR A 520 11.55 -25.87 11.15
N ASP A 521 12.85 -25.57 10.96
CA ASP A 521 13.75 -25.28 12.09
C ASP A 521 14.37 -23.87 12.09
N GLY A 522 14.21 -23.09 11.03
CA GLY A 522 14.64 -21.70 11.05
C GLY A 522 14.49 -20.94 9.73
N ILE A 523 14.70 -19.63 9.86
CA ILE A 523 14.87 -18.67 8.76
C ILE A 523 16.36 -18.51 8.49
N TYR A 524 16.77 -18.63 7.24
CA TYR A 524 18.16 -18.55 6.84
C TYR A 524 18.35 -17.52 5.73
N ILE A 525 19.47 -16.79 5.77
CA ILE A 525 19.92 -15.88 4.72
C ILE A 525 21.38 -16.18 4.41
N GLY A 526 21.64 -16.65 3.19
CA GLY A 526 22.92 -17.26 2.86
C GLY A 526 23.18 -18.46 3.79
N ASP A 527 24.31 -18.44 4.48
CA ASP A 527 24.71 -19.49 5.43
C ASP A 527 24.37 -19.16 6.89
N ASN A 528 23.71 -18.03 7.14
CA ASN A 528 23.40 -17.57 8.50
C ASN A 528 21.98 -17.93 8.90
N LEU A 529 21.83 -18.54 10.08
CA LEU A 529 20.55 -18.70 10.77
C LEU A 529 20.13 -17.34 11.36
N VAL A 530 19.03 -16.79 10.87
CA VAL A 530 18.46 -15.52 11.34
C VAL A 530 17.63 -15.74 12.60
N GLU A 531 16.73 -16.73 12.55
CA GLU A 531 15.82 -17.04 13.65
C GLU A 531 15.53 -18.55 13.70
N PRO A 532 15.73 -19.24 14.83
CA PRO A 532 15.36 -20.64 15.00
C PRO A 532 13.85 -20.79 15.29
N GLY A 533 13.25 -21.89 14.83
CA GLY A 533 11.86 -22.26 15.13
C GLY A 533 11.09 -22.79 13.92
N ASP A 534 9.82 -23.16 14.13
CA ASP A 534 8.93 -23.51 13.02
C ASP A 534 8.54 -22.25 12.24
N THR A 535 9.25 -22.03 11.14
CA THR A 535 9.20 -20.79 10.36
C THR A 535 8.52 -21.01 9.00
N THR A 536 7.65 -22.01 8.90
CA THR A 536 6.95 -22.42 7.66
C THR A 536 5.70 -21.59 7.34
N GLY A 537 5.61 -20.38 7.90
CA GLY A 537 4.46 -19.48 7.81
C GLY A 537 4.78 -18.11 7.19
N PRO A 538 3.75 -17.29 6.93
CA PRO A 538 3.92 -16.04 6.16
C PRO A 538 4.75 -14.98 6.88
N GLN A 539 4.75 -14.93 8.22
CA GLN A 539 5.57 -13.98 8.98
C GLN A 539 7.06 -14.20 8.70
N SER A 540 7.50 -15.44 8.71
CA SER A 540 8.89 -15.82 8.40
C SER A 540 9.26 -15.57 6.94
N ALA A 541 8.33 -15.83 6.01
CA ALA A 541 8.53 -15.47 4.62
C ALA A 541 8.64 -13.95 4.42
N GLN A 542 7.90 -13.14 5.19
CA GLN A 542 8.04 -11.67 5.14
C GLN A 542 9.43 -11.20 5.56
N VAL A 543 10.09 -11.86 6.54
CA VAL A 543 11.48 -11.55 6.90
C VAL A 543 12.40 -11.65 5.67
N ILE A 544 12.26 -12.70 4.87
CA ILE A 544 13.04 -12.89 3.64
C ILE A 544 12.68 -11.86 2.58
N LEU A 545 11.38 -11.62 2.35
CA LEU A 545 10.92 -10.69 1.31
C LEU A 545 11.27 -9.21 1.62
N GLN A 546 11.49 -8.89 2.90
CA GLN A 546 11.90 -7.55 3.37
C GLN A 546 13.42 -7.39 3.51
N ASP A 547 14.20 -8.45 3.32
CA ASP A 547 15.65 -8.36 3.48
C ASP A 547 16.33 -7.86 2.19
N PRO A 548 17.03 -6.71 2.23
CA PRO A 548 17.64 -6.12 1.03
C PRO A 548 18.84 -6.90 0.47
N THR A 549 19.32 -7.93 1.16
CA THR A 549 20.44 -8.76 0.71
C THR A 549 19.99 -9.97 -0.08
N VAL A 550 18.73 -10.41 0.08
CA VAL A 550 18.21 -11.61 -0.57
C VAL A 550 18.00 -11.38 -2.06
N GLU A 551 18.48 -12.31 -2.88
CA GLU A 551 18.36 -12.30 -4.34
C GLU A 551 17.41 -13.37 -4.87
N VAL A 552 17.17 -14.44 -4.09
CA VAL A 552 16.22 -15.53 -4.39
C VAL A 552 15.57 -15.99 -3.08
N ALA A 553 14.24 -16.17 -3.09
CA ALA A 553 13.49 -16.68 -1.96
C ALA A 553 13.05 -18.13 -2.20
N VAL A 554 13.38 -19.04 -1.27
CA VAL A 554 12.88 -20.43 -1.28
C VAL A 554 12.04 -20.66 -0.02
N LEU A 555 10.73 -20.69 -0.17
CA LEU A 555 9.78 -20.59 0.93
C LEU A 555 9.09 -21.93 1.19
N GLU A 556 9.44 -22.58 2.30
CA GLU A 556 8.65 -23.70 2.81
C GLU A 556 7.30 -23.19 3.30
N THR A 557 6.22 -23.71 2.70
CA THR A 557 4.85 -23.30 2.99
C THR A 557 4.06 -24.46 3.58
N ALA A 558 3.87 -24.46 4.89
CA ALA A 558 3.10 -25.49 5.58
C ALA A 558 1.59 -25.20 5.59
N ARG A 559 0.78 -26.25 5.77
CA ARG A 559 -0.69 -26.14 5.89
C ARG A 559 -1.12 -25.13 6.95
N GLY A 560 -0.41 -25.12 8.09
CA GLY A 560 -0.72 -24.26 9.22
C GLY A 560 -0.54 -22.79 8.88
N GLY A 561 0.50 -22.43 8.11
CA GLY A 561 0.73 -21.07 7.64
C GLY A 561 -0.43 -20.59 6.74
N ILE A 562 -0.78 -21.39 5.73
CA ILE A 562 -1.85 -21.06 4.77
C ILE A 562 -3.20 -20.87 5.49
N LEU A 563 -3.56 -21.77 6.41
CA LEU A 563 -4.83 -21.68 7.15
C LEU A 563 -4.86 -20.53 8.15
N ARG A 564 -3.74 -20.23 8.81
CA ARG A 564 -3.71 -19.21 9.86
C ARG A 564 -3.72 -17.80 9.30
N SER A 565 -3.07 -17.59 8.16
CA SER A 565 -2.75 -16.24 7.70
C SER A 565 -2.65 -16.09 6.18
N GLY A 566 -2.76 -17.15 5.37
CA GLY A 566 -2.52 -17.09 3.93
C GLY A 566 -1.04 -17.16 3.55
N LEU A 567 -0.73 -16.83 2.29
CA LEU A 567 0.63 -16.73 1.76
C LEU A 567 1.20 -15.31 1.96
N ALA A 568 2.52 -15.20 2.14
CA ALA A 568 3.21 -13.91 2.33
C ALA A 568 3.35 -13.07 1.06
N PHE A 569 3.05 -13.65 -0.09
CA PHE A 569 3.23 -13.05 -1.41
C PHE A 569 1.94 -13.21 -2.23
N LYS A 570 1.70 -12.28 -3.15
CA LYS A 570 0.56 -12.33 -4.09
C LYS A 570 0.70 -13.50 -5.08
N ASP A 571 1.92 -13.72 -5.54
CA ASP A 571 2.25 -14.68 -6.59
C ASP A 571 3.72 -15.10 -6.54
N CYS A 572 4.02 -16.27 -7.09
CA CYS A 572 5.37 -16.85 -7.14
C CYS A 572 5.77 -17.24 -8.57
N ASP A 573 7.08 -17.37 -8.80
CA ASP A 573 7.64 -17.82 -10.07
C ASP A 573 7.54 -19.34 -10.20
N ILE A 574 7.79 -20.06 -9.10
CA ILE A 574 7.71 -21.52 -9.04
C ILE A 574 6.88 -21.93 -7.82
N GLY A 575 5.76 -22.62 -8.06
CA GLY A 575 5.00 -23.31 -7.02
C GLY A 575 5.26 -24.81 -7.09
N VAL A 576 5.59 -25.46 -5.97
CA VAL A 576 5.89 -26.91 -5.92
C VAL A 576 4.95 -27.61 -4.96
N VAL A 577 4.30 -28.69 -5.42
CA VAL A 577 3.53 -29.59 -4.56
C VAL A 577 4.12 -31.00 -4.67
N LEU A 578 4.66 -31.50 -3.55
CA LEU A 578 5.41 -32.75 -3.53
C LEU A 578 4.52 -34.00 -3.42
N ASN A 579 3.53 -33.96 -2.54
CA ASN A 579 2.63 -35.07 -2.23
C ASN A 579 1.52 -34.59 -1.29
N VAL A 580 0.40 -35.30 -1.28
CA VAL A 580 -0.70 -35.15 -0.32
C VAL A 580 -1.03 -36.50 0.29
N ALA A 581 -0.72 -36.64 1.57
CA ALA A 581 -1.11 -37.79 2.38
C ALA A 581 -1.86 -37.33 3.64
N ALA A 582 -2.63 -38.24 4.23
CA ALA A 582 -3.35 -38.00 5.47
C ALA A 582 -2.37 -37.54 6.57
N ASP A 583 -2.49 -36.29 6.97
CA ASP A 583 -1.64 -35.67 7.96
C ASP A 583 -2.41 -34.54 8.65
N HIS A 584 -2.45 -34.60 9.97
CA HIS A 584 -3.15 -33.62 10.81
C HIS A 584 -4.60 -33.30 10.40
N LEU A 585 -5.35 -34.31 9.92
CA LEU A 585 -6.78 -34.20 9.62
C LEU A 585 -7.57 -33.91 10.91
N GLY A 586 -8.70 -33.19 10.78
CA GLY A 586 -9.53 -32.72 11.90
C GLY A 586 -9.05 -31.42 12.56
N LEU A 587 -7.92 -30.84 12.09
CA LEU A 587 -7.43 -29.55 12.56
C LEU A 587 -7.77 -28.45 11.56
N GLY A 588 -8.39 -27.36 12.05
CA GLY A 588 -8.71 -26.19 11.22
C GLY A 588 -9.68 -26.49 10.09
N ASP A 589 -10.64 -27.38 10.33
CA ASP A 589 -11.71 -27.79 9.40
C ASP A 589 -11.19 -28.41 8.08
N ILE A 590 -10.00 -29.02 8.14
CA ILE A 590 -9.45 -29.86 7.07
C ILE A 590 -9.69 -31.31 7.46
N GLU A 591 -10.60 -31.97 6.76
CA GLU A 591 -11.19 -33.22 7.23
C GLU A 591 -10.84 -34.42 6.38
N THR A 592 -10.58 -34.18 5.11
CA THR A 592 -10.25 -35.19 4.12
C THR A 592 -8.89 -34.90 3.49
N VAL A 593 -8.33 -35.90 2.82
CA VAL A 593 -7.08 -35.72 2.07
C VAL A 593 -7.31 -34.77 0.88
N GLU A 594 -8.53 -34.78 0.33
CA GLU A 594 -9.01 -33.87 -0.70
C GLU A 594 -9.07 -32.41 -0.22
N ASP A 595 -9.53 -32.16 1.02
CA ASP A 595 -9.48 -30.81 1.62
C ASP A 595 -8.03 -30.35 1.77
N LEU A 596 -7.13 -31.25 2.17
CA LEU A 596 -5.70 -30.95 2.30
C LEU A 596 -5.07 -30.69 0.93
N ALA A 597 -5.48 -31.41 -0.11
CA ALA A 597 -5.07 -31.16 -1.49
C ALA A 597 -5.54 -29.78 -1.96
N HIS A 598 -6.81 -29.42 -1.72
CA HIS A 598 -7.34 -28.09 -2.02
C HIS A 598 -6.61 -26.98 -1.26
N LEU A 599 -6.21 -27.22 -0.02
CA LEU A 599 -5.40 -26.27 0.75
C LEU A 599 -4.01 -26.07 0.15
N LYS A 600 -3.34 -27.16 -0.22
CA LYS A 600 -1.99 -27.11 -0.80
C LYS A 600 -1.99 -26.54 -2.23
N SER A 601 -3.10 -26.69 -2.98
CA SER A 601 -3.21 -26.14 -4.33
C SER A 601 -3.11 -24.62 -4.36
N VAL A 602 -3.40 -23.92 -3.25
CA VAL A 602 -3.20 -22.46 -3.12
C VAL A 602 -1.78 -22.05 -3.54
N VAL A 603 -0.76 -22.84 -3.23
CA VAL A 603 0.64 -22.54 -3.62
C VAL A 603 0.79 -22.48 -5.13
N VAL A 604 0.35 -23.52 -5.85
CA VAL A 604 0.50 -23.59 -7.32
C VAL A 604 -0.52 -22.72 -8.07
N GLU A 605 -1.69 -22.46 -7.50
CA GLU A 605 -2.68 -21.54 -8.06
C GLU A 605 -2.20 -20.08 -8.09
N THR A 606 -1.22 -19.74 -7.24
CA THR A 606 -0.57 -18.41 -7.22
C THR A 606 0.67 -18.31 -8.12
N THR A 607 0.97 -19.35 -8.90
CA THR A 607 2.05 -19.29 -9.89
C THR A 607 1.71 -18.27 -10.97
N ARG A 608 2.66 -17.40 -11.31
CA ARG A 608 2.53 -16.43 -12.41
C ARG A 608 2.25 -17.14 -13.74
N PRO A 609 1.55 -16.50 -14.70
CA PRO A 609 1.35 -17.06 -16.04
C PRO A 609 2.66 -17.46 -16.75
N SER A 610 3.74 -16.72 -16.52
CA SER A 610 5.08 -17.02 -17.05
C SER A 610 5.87 -18.04 -16.23
N GLY A 611 5.44 -18.32 -15.00
CA GLY A 611 6.10 -19.25 -14.06
C GLY A 611 5.65 -20.70 -14.23
N TYR A 612 6.16 -21.60 -13.38
CA TYR A 612 5.85 -23.04 -13.41
C TYR A 612 5.23 -23.55 -12.11
N ALA A 613 4.11 -24.28 -12.23
CA ALA A 613 3.61 -25.16 -11.19
C ALA A 613 4.21 -26.55 -11.37
N ILE A 614 5.02 -26.97 -10.41
CA ILE A 614 5.69 -28.26 -10.38
C ILE A 614 4.87 -29.23 -9.54
N LEU A 615 4.40 -30.30 -10.19
CA LEU A 615 3.45 -31.25 -9.63
C LEU A 615 4.03 -32.66 -9.68
N ASN A 616 3.88 -33.41 -8.60
CA ASN A 616 4.18 -34.84 -8.60
C ASN A 616 3.14 -35.59 -9.44
N ALA A 617 3.56 -36.23 -10.53
CA ALA A 617 2.68 -37.01 -11.39
C ALA A 617 2.35 -38.40 -10.81
N ASP A 618 3.06 -38.84 -9.77
CA ASP A 618 2.81 -40.12 -9.09
C ASP A 618 1.72 -40.01 -8.02
N ASP A 619 1.32 -38.79 -7.65
CA ASP A 619 0.24 -38.51 -6.72
C ASP A 619 -0.98 -37.96 -7.49
N PRO A 620 -2.08 -38.73 -7.60
CA PRO A 620 -3.25 -38.32 -8.39
C PRO A 620 -3.89 -37.01 -7.92
N LEU A 621 -3.88 -36.72 -6.61
CA LEU A 621 -4.47 -35.49 -6.06
C LEU A 621 -3.61 -34.28 -6.42
N VAL A 622 -2.28 -34.45 -6.42
CA VAL A 622 -1.34 -33.42 -6.87
C VAL A 622 -1.43 -33.20 -8.38
N ALA A 623 -1.44 -34.28 -9.16
CA ALA A 623 -1.55 -34.21 -10.62
C ALA A 623 -2.83 -33.47 -11.07
N ALA A 624 -3.95 -33.70 -10.37
CA ALA A 624 -5.22 -33.04 -10.63
C ALA A 624 -5.20 -31.53 -10.41
N MET A 625 -4.26 -30.99 -9.61
CA MET A 625 -4.13 -29.55 -9.36
C MET A 625 -3.82 -28.76 -10.64
N ALA A 626 -3.26 -29.40 -11.68
CA ALA A 626 -2.97 -28.78 -12.96
C ALA A 626 -4.20 -28.09 -13.58
N GLN A 627 -5.42 -28.58 -13.32
CA GLN A 627 -6.66 -27.99 -13.82
C GLN A 627 -6.99 -26.63 -13.19
N ARG A 628 -6.34 -26.28 -12.08
CA ARG A 628 -6.57 -25.05 -11.30
C ARG A 628 -5.50 -23.99 -11.56
N VAL A 629 -4.41 -24.37 -12.21
CA VAL A 629 -3.25 -23.51 -12.44
C VAL A 629 -3.42 -22.71 -13.73
N LYS A 630 -3.04 -21.43 -13.69
CA LYS A 630 -2.98 -20.55 -14.87
C LYS A 630 -1.58 -20.40 -15.47
N GLY A 631 -0.55 -20.74 -14.70
CA GLY A 631 0.85 -20.77 -15.16
C GLY A 631 1.18 -22.00 -15.99
N GLN A 632 2.46 -22.16 -16.33
CA GLN A 632 2.95 -23.34 -17.02
C GLN A 632 2.96 -24.53 -16.07
N ILE A 633 2.71 -25.73 -16.59
CA ILE A 633 2.79 -26.98 -15.81
C ILE A 633 4.14 -27.63 -16.07
N ALA A 634 4.74 -28.18 -15.02
CA ALA A 634 5.81 -29.15 -15.12
C ALA A 634 5.58 -30.31 -14.15
N TYR A 635 5.94 -31.52 -14.56
CA TYR A 635 5.72 -32.72 -13.75
C TYR A 635 7.03 -33.36 -13.31
N PHE A 636 7.05 -33.97 -12.13
CA PHE A 636 8.10 -34.92 -11.79
C PHE A 636 7.52 -36.30 -11.44
N SER A 637 8.28 -37.36 -11.71
CA SER A 637 7.85 -38.75 -11.48
C SER A 637 9.04 -39.68 -11.24
N MET A 638 8.85 -40.66 -10.37
CA MET A 638 9.75 -41.80 -10.21
C MET A 638 9.55 -42.88 -11.27
N ASP A 639 8.46 -42.82 -12.04
CA ASP A 639 8.13 -43.74 -13.12
C ASP A 639 8.42 -43.11 -14.50
N PRO A 640 9.45 -43.56 -15.23
CA PRO A 640 9.76 -43.04 -16.56
C PRO A 640 8.69 -43.38 -17.61
N HIS A 641 7.76 -44.28 -17.29
CA HIS A 641 6.65 -44.67 -18.15
C HIS A 641 5.31 -44.05 -17.72
N ASN A 642 5.31 -43.09 -16.77
CA ASN A 642 4.11 -42.40 -16.33
C ASN A 642 3.39 -41.74 -17.53
N GLU A 643 2.17 -42.21 -17.83
CA GLU A 643 1.42 -41.77 -19.01
C GLU A 643 1.17 -40.25 -19.04
N LEU A 644 0.96 -39.63 -17.88
CA LEU A 644 0.73 -38.19 -17.77
C LEU A 644 1.98 -37.42 -18.18
N VAL A 645 3.15 -37.84 -17.69
CA VAL A 645 4.45 -37.23 -18.01
C VAL A 645 4.77 -37.38 -19.50
N LEU A 646 4.57 -38.58 -20.06
CA LEU A 646 4.80 -38.83 -21.48
C LEU A 646 3.91 -37.97 -22.38
N LYS A 647 2.59 -37.92 -22.11
CA LYS A 647 1.64 -37.07 -22.86
C LYS A 647 2.00 -35.59 -22.74
N HIS A 648 2.37 -35.14 -21.55
CA HIS A 648 2.74 -33.75 -21.29
C HIS A 648 4.02 -33.33 -22.04
N THR A 649 5.07 -34.15 -21.97
CA THR A 649 6.35 -33.88 -22.62
C THR A 649 6.26 -33.94 -24.14
N GLN A 650 5.47 -34.85 -24.71
CA GLN A 650 5.15 -34.88 -26.16
C GLN A 650 4.49 -33.59 -26.67
N GLN A 651 3.79 -32.86 -25.80
CA GLN A 651 3.18 -31.57 -26.10
C GLN A 651 4.15 -30.39 -25.88
N GLY A 652 5.44 -30.66 -25.67
CA GLY A 652 6.47 -29.65 -25.39
C GLY A 652 6.55 -29.23 -23.91
N GLY A 653 5.83 -29.93 -23.03
CA GLY A 653 5.87 -29.73 -21.59
C GLY A 653 7.22 -30.09 -20.97
N LEU A 654 7.47 -29.57 -19.77
CA LEU A 654 8.70 -29.79 -19.01
C LEU A 654 8.47 -30.85 -17.93
N ALA A 655 9.39 -31.79 -17.76
CA ALA A 655 9.30 -32.76 -16.68
C ALA A 655 10.66 -33.19 -16.13
N ALA A 656 10.65 -33.86 -14.97
CA ALA A 656 11.80 -34.56 -14.42
C ALA A 656 11.44 -36.01 -14.08
N ILE A 657 12.25 -36.97 -14.52
CA ILE A 657 12.00 -38.40 -14.28
C ILE A 657 13.22 -39.10 -13.70
N TYR A 658 12.97 -40.17 -12.94
CA TYR A 658 14.00 -41.14 -12.57
C TYR A 658 14.06 -42.26 -13.63
N GLU A 659 15.13 -42.33 -14.40
CA GLU A 659 15.32 -43.34 -15.46
C GLU A 659 16.71 -43.96 -15.42
N HIS A 660 16.79 -45.29 -15.50
CA HIS A 660 18.05 -46.04 -15.56
C HIS A 660 19.10 -45.62 -14.51
N GLY A 661 18.66 -45.25 -13.30
CA GLY A 661 19.54 -44.80 -12.21
C GLY A 661 19.88 -43.31 -12.23
N TYR A 662 19.37 -42.54 -13.19
CA TYR A 662 19.61 -41.12 -13.37
C TYR A 662 18.40 -40.25 -12.98
N LEU A 663 18.69 -39.07 -12.43
CA LEU A 663 17.78 -37.95 -12.40
C LEU A 663 17.88 -37.22 -13.74
N SER A 664 16.79 -37.13 -14.49
CA SER A 664 16.79 -36.60 -15.85
C SER A 664 15.69 -35.56 -16.06
N ILE A 665 15.98 -34.49 -16.81
CA ILE A 665 14.99 -33.50 -17.28
C ILE A 665 14.52 -33.88 -18.68
N LEU A 666 13.22 -33.78 -18.91
CA LEU A 666 12.55 -33.97 -20.19
C LEU A 666 11.94 -32.66 -20.69
N LYS A 667 12.14 -32.33 -21.97
CA LYS A 667 11.44 -31.23 -22.65
C LYS A 667 11.26 -31.57 -24.12
N GLY A 668 10.03 -31.87 -24.55
CA GLY A 668 9.83 -32.46 -25.88
C GLY A 668 10.59 -33.79 -26.00
N ASP A 669 11.38 -33.93 -27.06
CA ASP A 669 12.23 -35.10 -27.29
C ASP A 669 13.60 -35.04 -26.57
N TRP A 670 13.88 -33.96 -25.85
CA TRP A 670 15.17 -33.78 -25.19
C TRP A 670 15.18 -34.47 -23.83
N LEU A 671 16.14 -35.38 -23.63
CA LEU A 671 16.45 -36.01 -22.35
C LEU A 671 17.81 -35.52 -21.87
N LEU A 672 17.83 -34.78 -20.78
CA LEU A 672 19.04 -34.23 -20.16
C LEU A 672 19.30 -34.92 -18.83
N ARG A 673 20.29 -35.82 -18.80
CA ARG A 673 20.73 -36.49 -17.57
C ARG A 673 21.48 -35.51 -16.67
N ILE A 674 20.94 -35.26 -15.48
CA ILE A 674 21.59 -34.43 -14.47
C ILE A 674 22.70 -35.26 -13.83
N GLU A 675 22.34 -36.31 -13.09
CA GLU A 675 23.30 -37.16 -12.37
C GLU A 675 22.70 -38.51 -11.99
N GLN A 676 23.55 -39.50 -11.73
CA GLN A 676 23.16 -40.79 -11.15
C GLN A 676 22.74 -40.62 -9.68
N ALA A 677 21.62 -41.23 -9.30
CA ALA A 677 21.12 -41.19 -7.92
C ALA A 677 22.18 -41.69 -6.94
N GLU A 678 22.95 -42.72 -7.28
CA GLU A 678 24.04 -43.27 -6.45
C GLU A 678 25.10 -42.25 -6.03
N LYS A 679 25.32 -41.21 -6.84
CA LYS A 679 26.30 -40.15 -6.58
C LYS A 679 25.73 -38.97 -5.82
N VAL A 680 24.41 -38.92 -5.62
CA VAL A 680 23.73 -37.88 -4.85
C VAL A 680 23.66 -38.36 -3.39
N PRO A 681 24.44 -37.78 -2.44
CA PRO A 681 24.53 -38.29 -1.06
C PRO A 681 23.16 -38.37 -0.36
N LEU A 682 22.26 -37.43 -0.67
CA LEU A 682 20.90 -37.38 -0.16
C LEU A 682 20.09 -38.66 -0.42
N THR A 683 20.36 -39.37 -1.51
CA THR A 683 19.60 -40.57 -1.91
C THR A 683 20.08 -41.84 -1.21
N MET A 684 21.13 -41.75 -0.37
CA MET A 684 21.76 -42.88 0.30
C MET A 684 22.22 -43.96 -0.70
N GLY A 685 22.94 -43.56 -1.74
CA GLY A 685 23.41 -44.48 -2.77
C GLY A 685 22.27 -45.00 -3.67
N GLY A 686 21.25 -44.18 -3.92
CA GLY A 686 20.06 -44.56 -4.70
C GLY A 686 19.04 -45.42 -3.93
N LEU A 687 19.28 -45.72 -2.66
CA LEU A 687 18.44 -46.61 -1.84
C LEU A 687 17.22 -45.93 -1.21
N ALA A 688 17.11 -44.60 -1.25
CA ALA A 688 16.00 -43.84 -0.69
C ALA A 688 15.11 -43.21 -1.79
N PRO A 689 14.06 -43.89 -2.29
CA PRO A 689 13.23 -43.41 -3.40
C PRO A 689 12.56 -42.06 -3.17
N PHE A 690 12.10 -41.80 -1.95
CA PHE A 690 11.48 -40.52 -1.59
C PHE A 690 12.47 -39.34 -1.66
N GLN A 691 13.76 -39.61 -1.42
CA GLN A 691 14.81 -38.60 -1.57
C GLN A 691 15.18 -38.35 -3.03
N ILE A 692 15.10 -39.37 -3.88
CA ILE A 692 15.21 -39.20 -5.33
C ILE A 692 14.06 -38.30 -5.83
N ALA A 693 12.82 -38.55 -5.38
CA ALA A 693 11.67 -37.72 -5.72
C ALA A 693 11.84 -36.25 -5.28
N ASN A 694 12.33 -36.01 -4.05
CA ASN A 694 12.66 -34.66 -3.57
C ASN A 694 13.73 -33.99 -4.45
N ALA A 695 14.76 -34.74 -4.84
CA ALA A 695 15.83 -34.23 -5.70
C ALA A 695 15.35 -33.94 -7.14
N LEU A 696 14.42 -34.74 -7.69
CA LEU A 696 13.77 -34.45 -8.97
C LEU A 696 12.98 -33.14 -8.90
N ALA A 697 12.17 -32.96 -7.85
CA ALA A 697 11.37 -31.75 -7.67
C ALA A 697 12.25 -30.49 -7.53
N ALA A 698 13.29 -30.55 -6.68
CA ALA A 698 14.24 -29.44 -6.49
C ALA A 698 15.02 -29.10 -7.77
N SER A 699 15.48 -30.13 -8.50
CA SER A 699 16.21 -29.95 -9.76
C SER A 699 15.31 -29.35 -10.84
N LEU A 700 14.07 -29.81 -10.93
CA LEU A 700 13.08 -29.29 -11.87
C LEU A 700 12.74 -27.83 -11.56
N ALA A 701 12.60 -27.47 -10.28
CA ALA A 701 12.35 -26.09 -9.85
C ALA A 701 13.50 -25.16 -10.25
N ALA A 702 14.74 -25.56 -9.98
CA ALA A 702 15.92 -24.78 -10.36
C ALA A 702 16.05 -24.67 -11.88
N PHE A 703 15.87 -25.77 -12.63
CA PHE A 703 15.96 -25.78 -14.09
C PHE A 703 14.88 -24.92 -14.73
N ALA A 704 13.64 -25.00 -14.25
CA ALA A 704 12.52 -24.17 -14.73
C ALA A 704 12.75 -22.67 -14.49
N GLN A 705 13.48 -22.32 -13.42
CA GLN A 705 13.91 -20.95 -13.12
C GLN A 705 15.19 -20.52 -13.88
N GLY A 706 15.75 -21.39 -14.73
CA GLY A 706 16.88 -21.07 -15.60
C GLY A 706 18.26 -21.37 -15.01
N VAL A 707 18.36 -22.15 -13.93
CA VAL A 707 19.65 -22.61 -13.40
C VAL A 707 20.26 -23.65 -14.33
N ASP A 708 21.54 -23.45 -14.69
CA ASP A 708 22.27 -24.39 -15.56
C ASP A 708 22.42 -25.78 -14.89
N ILE A 709 22.28 -26.83 -15.69
CA ILE A 709 22.36 -28.23 -15.24
C ILE A 709 23.67 -28.56 -14.54
N ALA A 710 24.77 -27.88 -14.86
CA ALA A 710 26.06 -28.04 -14.21
C ALA A 710 26.01 -27.59 -12.73
N TYR A 711 25.36 -26.46 -12.43
CA TYR A 711 25.16 -26.00 -11.05
C TYR A 711 24.22 -26.92 -10.27
N ILE A 712 23.15 -27.41 -10.93
CA ILE A 712 22.24 -28.40 -10.33
C ILE A 712 23.02 -29.68 -9.96
N ARG A 713 23.82 -30.22 -10.90
CA ARG A 713 24.66 -31.40 -10.66
C ARG A 713 25.65 -31.19 -9.52
N GLN A 714 26.35 -30.06 -9.50
CA GLN A 714 27.31 -29.72 -8.44
C GLN A 714 26.63 -29.63 -7.06
N ALA A 715 25.43 -29.05 -7.00
CA ALA A 715 24.65 -28.96 -5.78
C ALA A 715 24.23 -30.35 -5.27
N LEU A 716 23.75 -31.21 -6.17
CA LEU A 716 23.35 -32.59 -5.82
C LEU A 716 24.52 -33.41 -5.25
N HIS A 717 25.75 -33.19 -5.71
CA HIS A 717 26.94 -33.86 -5.16
C HIS A 717 27.36 -33.35 -3.78
N SER A 718 27.17 -32.06 -3.51
CA SER A 718 27.69 -31.40 -2.31
C SER A 718 26.68 -31.26 -1.17
N PHE A 719 25.39 -31.50 -1.45
CA PHE A 719 24.32 -31.36 -0.45
C PHE A 719 24.42 -32.42 0.65
N GLN A 720 24.35 -31.97 1.90
CA GLN A 720 24.22 -32.80 3.11
C GLN A 720 22.98 -32.31 3.88
N ALA A 721 22.09 -33.25 4.24
CA ALA A 721 20.73 -32.96 4.74
C ALA A 721 20.67 -32.42 6.16
#